data_AF-A0A8H7FQZ7-F1
#
_entry.id   AF-A0A8H7FQZ7-F1
#
_cell.length_a   1.000
_cell.length_b   1.000
_cell.length_c   1.000
_cell.angle_alpha   90.00
_cell.angle_beta   90.00
_cell.angle_gamma   90.00
#
_symmetry.space_group_name_H-M   'P 1'
#
loop_
_entity.id
_entity.type
_entity.pdbx_description
1 polymer ?
#
loop_
_entity_poly.entity_id
_entity_poly.type
_entity_poly.pdbx_seq_one_letter_code
_entity_poly.pdbx_strand_id
1 'polypeptide(L)'
;MAHNDDPTCLVLLKAGVLDIIMRIYVIFPAFSHSTIDGPERWVTLLQACKGIIGTLLNSAPNCSAVFDHPISVLWPECHDLPPPYTNERQDAYALLSQRCAAWQMAPRACVRRRVAMIHIGCLWTSNETKAEDMQACADLVEFSQLQFYDQEIVNLSTLAILKHVLSSGNCARHLIATIAQSKPQHITLIFSKVVWLWAECCLSQITEKVMGDPHLGWDRSQFVVGVVAPVVNTSFYGREKTRLWERASNSDAAVYNILHFTTRVAEFGLPIRQAMMDAGVLALVPLAYVNQRFQTEKMLVCVKHPRCGSRGEAYPIPLDVINAEAATLASLVATPGFRANWSGQAYMARRAACSQFLKVLFGNAGESGQSSELGEKYRWMRALYQKIVSSEVPAYSETVDSEVCSWLIRKLLTDDDHPQSPDEKPSQLPVDPLQLASRGPSVSSMSPFSEPLDLPLSQETLALVNAHLTPFTPQQILEWAVTHLPGLYQTTAFGLTGLVAIDMLSKLSSSSSPPPLIFLDTLYHFTETYELVEEVKKRYGRDVHVYKPNGCDDVKAFEAQHGEKLWQNNESVYDWAVKVEPAERAYKDLGVRSVITGRRASQGADRANLQPLEVDTTGLLKLNPLFAWSFNDVDAYIKENNVPHNALLDKGYKSVGDWHSTEKSKAGDIGERAGRWAGKEKTECGLHEDYFKMKEQARQAKLQEVAVTAATVGIEST
;
A
#
# COMPACT_ATOMS: atom_id res chain seq x y z
N MET A 1 -42.94 5.89 -23.96
CA MET A 1 -42.70 4.85 -24.98
C MET A 1 -41.48 4.06 -24.53
N ALA A 2 -41.64 2.81 -24.13
CA ALA A 2 -40.52 1.94 -23.78
C ALA A 2 -39.81 1.54 -25.08
N HIS A 3 -38.64 2.10 -25.34
CA HIS A 3 -37.78 1.62 -26.42
C HIS A 3 -37.13 0.32 -25.94
N ASN A 4 -37.47 -0.79 -26.60
CA ASN A 4 -36.77 -2.07 -26.41
C ASN A 4 -35.36 -1.92 -26.98
N ASP A 5 -34.34 -2.03 -26.14
CA ASP A 5 -32.96 -2.21 -26.60
C ASP A 5 -32.88 -3.47 -27.47
N ASP A 6 -32.12 -3.41 -28.57
CA ASP A 6 -31.93 -4.56 -29.47
C ASP A 6 -31.27 -5.73 -28.72
N PRO A 7 -31.90 -6.92 -28.65
CA PRO A 7 -31.34 -8.10 -27.99
C PRO A 7 -29.95 -8.48 -28.52
N THR A 8 -29.68 -8.21 -29.80
CA THR A 8 -28.40 -8.48 -30.47
C THR A 8 -27.29 -7.61 -29.90
N CYS A 9 -27.57 -6.33 -29.62
CA CYS A 9 -26.61 -5.42 -29.02
C CYS A 9 -26.27 -5.84 -27.58
N LEU A 10 -27.26 -6.28 -26.81
CA LEU A 10 -27.03 -6.82 -25.47
C LEU A 10 -26.16 -8.09 -25.47
N VAL A 11 -26.31 -8.95 -26.49
CA VAL A 11 -25.44 -10.13 -26.67
C VAL A 11 -24.01 -9.72 -27.00
N LEU A 12 -23.81 -8.75 -27.90
CA LEU A 12 -22.47 -8.25 -28.25
C LEU A 12 -21.76 -7.58 -27.06
N LEU A 13 -22.49 -6.82 -26.25
CA LEU A 13 -21.97 -6.23 -25.02
C LEU A 13 -21.58 -7.30 -24.01
N LYS A 14 -22.43 -8.32 -23.80
CA LYS A 14 -22.10 -9.49 -22.96
C LYS A 14 -20.92 -10.30 -23.48
N ALA A 15 -20.69 -10.31 -24.79
CA ALA A 15 -19.56 -10.97 -25.43
C ALA A 15 -18.23 -10.18 -25.27
N GLY A 16 -18.26 -8.99 -24.67
CA GLY A 16 -17.05 -8.21 -24.38
C GLY A 16 -16.51 -7.42 -25.57
N VAL A 17 -17.36 -7.01 -26.52
CA VAL A 17 -16.92 -6.23 -27.68
C VAL A 17 -16.18 -4.94 -27.29
N LEU A 18 -16.60 -4.27 -26.21
CA LEU A 18 -15.93 -3.07 -25.69
C LEU A 18 -14.56 -3.38 -25.05
N ASP A 19 -14.39 -4.56 -24.45
CA ASP A 19 -13.09 -5.04 -23.96
C ASP A 19 -12.12 -5.30 -25.11
N ILE A 20 -12.62 -5.77 -26.26
CA ILE A 20 -11.81 -5.95 -27.46
C ILE A 20 -11.32 -4.58 -27.97
N ILE A 21 -12.21 -3.58 -28.06
CA ILE A 21 -11.83 -2.23 -28.46
C ILE A 21 -10.84 -1.62 -27.45
N MET A 22 -11.02 -1.86 -26.15
CA MET A 22 -10.07 -1.44 -25.12
C MET A 22 -8.70 -2.09 -25.29
N ARG A 23 -8.64 -3.38 -25.61
CA ARG A 23 -7.36 -4.06 -25.93
C ARG A 23 -6.70 -3.46 -27.17
N ILE A 24 -7.51 -3.12 -28.20
CA ILE A 24 -7.03 -2.40 -29.39
C ILE A 24 -6.46 -1.05 -28.98
N TYR A 25 -7.17 -0.23 -28.21
CA TYR A 25 -6.66 1.05 -27.71
C TYR A 25 -5.32 0.94 -26.98
N VAL A 26 -5.18 -0.06 -26.11
CA VAL A 26 -3.95 -0.27 -25.33
C VAL A 26 -2.73 -0.50 -26.23
N ILE A 27 -2.91 -1.26 -27.32
CA ILE A 27 -1.85 -1.56 -28.29
C ILE A 27 -1.84 -0.58 -29.48
N PHE A 28 -2.86 0.26 -29.63
CA PHE A 28 -3.07 1.16 -30.77
C PHE A 28 -1.84 2.02 -31.05
N PRO A 29 -1.17 2.59 -30.05
CA PRO A 29 0.02 3.39 -30.30
C PRO A 29 1.25 2.57 -30.68
N ALA A 30 1.26 1.25 -30.44
CA ALA A 30 2.32 0.38 -30.95
C ALA A 30 2.27 0.23 -32.47
N PHE A 31 1.05 0.24 -33.02
CA PHE A 31 0.81 0.08 -34.44
C PHE A 31 1.26 1.31 -35.23
N SER A 32 1.05 2.53 -34.71
CA SER A 32 1.50 3.76 -35.39
C SER A 32 3.03 3.83 -35.61
N HIS A 33 3.81 2.99 -34.92
CA HIS A 33 5.26 2.91 -35.03
C HIS A 33 5.78 1.70 -35.81
N SER A 34 4.95 0.71 -36.17
CA SER A 34 5.39 -0.40 -37.01
C SER A 34 5.47 0.04 -38.48
N THR A 35 6.68 0.09 -39.03
CA THR A 35 6.95 0.40 -40.45
C THR A 35 6.31 -0.58 -41.46
N ILE A 36 5.68 -1.65 -40.96
CA ILE A 36 5.08 -2.73 -41.75
C ILE A 36 3.66 -2.40 -42.21
N ASP A 37 2.99 -1.45 -41.55
CA ASP A 37 1.58 -1.12 -41.82
C ASP A 37 1.44 0.40 -42.06
N GLY A 38 0.95 0.76 -43.24
CA GLY A 38 0.83 2.16 -43.67
C GLY A 38 -0.29 2.95 -42.94
N PRO A 39 -0.23 4.30 -42.96
CA PRO A 39 -1.19 5.18 -42.27
C PRO A 39 -2.66 4.93 -42.61
N GLU A 40 -2.96 4.43 -43.80
CA GLU A 40 -4.33 4.15 -44.27
C GLU A 40 -5.03 3.02 -43.49
N ARG A 41 -4.28 1.98 -43.09
CA ARG A 41 -4.83 0.85 -42.32
C ARG A 41 -5.21 1.27 -40.90
N TRP A 42 -4.51 2.26 -40.33
CA TRP A 42 -4.77 2.81 -39.00
C TRP A 42 -6.06 3.60 -38.94
N VAL A 43 -6.26 4.46 -39.94
CA VAL A 43 -7.50 5.20 -40.10
C VAL A 43 -8.65 4.21 -40.27
N THR A 44 -8.47 3.13 -41.03
CA THR A 44 -9.50 2.11 -41.23
C THR A 44 -9.84 1.37 -39.92
N LEU A 45 -8.85 1.01 -39.10
CA LEU A 45 -9.08 0.35 -37.81
C LEU A 45 -9.81 1.27 -36.82
N LEU A 46 -9.39 2.54 -36.73
CA LEU A 46 -10.08 3.54 -35.90
C LEU A 46 -11.52 3.75 -36.38
N GLN A 47 -11.74 3.87 -37.70
CA GLN A 47 -13.08 4.00 -38.27
C GLN A 47 -13.94 2.76 -38.04
N ALA A 48 -13.36 1.55 -38.07
CA ALA A 48 -14.07 0.33 -37.72
C ALA A 48 -14.49 0.32 -36.25
N CYS A 49 -13.60 0.71 -35.32
CA CYS A 49 -13.93 0.81 -33.90
C CYS A 49 -15.01 1.88 -33.64
N LYS A 50 -14.90 3.06 -34.25
CA LYS A 50 -15.93 4.11 -34.25
C LYS A 50 -17.27 3.59 -34.76
N GLY A 51 -17.26 2.88 -35.90
CA GLY A 51 -18.46 2.31 -36.50
C GLY A 51 -19.15 1.28 -35.60
N ILE A 52 -18.38 0.44 -34.91
CA ILE A 52 -18.93 -0.51 -33.93
C ILE A 52 -19.59 0.23 -32.77
N ILE A 53 -18.91 1.20 -32.16
CA ILE A 53 -19.47 1.98 -31.03
C ILE A 53 -20.71 2.77 -31.48
N GLY A 54 -20.65 3.44 -32.64
CA GLY A 54 -21.78 4.18 -33.20
C GLY A 54 -22.98 3.29 -33.50
N THR A 55 -22.76 2.06 -33.98
CA THR A 55 -23.84 1.08 -34.19
C THR A 55 -24.48 0.66 -32.87
N LEU A 56 -23.67 0.39 -31.83
CA LEU A 56 -24.18 0.04 -30.50
C LEU A 56 -25.02 1.17 -29.90
N LEU A 57 -24.60 2.43 -30.06
CA LEU A 57 -25.33 3.60 -29.56
C LEU A 57 -26.62 3.87 -30.33
N ASN A 58 -26.63 3.70 -31.65
CA ASN A 58 -27.84 3.88 -32.45
C ASN A 58 -28.90 2.82 -32.15
N SER A 59 -28.47 1.58 -31.89
CA SER A 59 -29.36 0.45 -31.60
C SER A 59 -29.78 0.34 -30.12
N ALA A 60 -29.02 0.96 -29.21
CA ALA A 60 -29.31 0.98 -27.77
C ALA A 60 -28.94 2.34 -27.15
N PRO A 61 -29.69 3.42 -27.47
CA PRO A 61 -29.31 4.80 -27.16
C PRO A 61 -29.27 5.14 -25.66
N ASN A 62 -29.89 4.32 -24.81
CA ASN A 62 -29.88 4.46 -23.35
C ASN A 62 -29.02 3.40 -22.64
N CYS A 63 -28.19 2.66 -23.38
CA CYS A 63 -27.40 1.58 -22.80
C CYS A 63 -26.24 2.14 -21.98
N SER A 64 -26.44 2.24 -20.66
CA SER A 64 -25.41 2.71 -19.73
C SER A 64 -24.12 1.90 -19.85
N ALA A 65 -24.20 0.61 -20.20
CA ALA A 65 -23.03 -0.25 -20.39
C ALA A 65 -22.03 0.26 -21.44
N VAL A 66 -22.46 1.04 -22.43
CA VAL A 66 -21.53 1.66 -23.41
C VAL A 66 -20.89 2.92 -22.81
N PHE A 67 -21.69 3.78 -22.18
CA PHE A 67 -21.21 5.04 -21.60
C PHE A 67 -20.35 4.84 -20.34
N ASP A 68 -20.68 3.84 -19.53
CA ASP A 68 -19.99 3.46 -18.29
C ASP A 68 -18.69 2.68 -18.57
N HIS A 69 -18.49 2.23 -19.81
CA HIS A 69 -17.28 1.47 -20.16
C HIS A 69 -16.06 2.39 -20.23
N PRO A 70 -14.91 2.00 -19.65
CA PRO A 70 -13.68 2.81 -19.62
C PRO A 70 -13.23 3.36 -20.98
N ILE A 71 -13.44 2.58 -22.04
CA ILE A 71 -13.03 2.96 -23.40
C ILE A 71 -13.65 4.27 -23.88
N SER A 72 -14.86 4.57 -23.43
CA SER A 72 -15.63 5.76 -23.82
C SER A 72 -14.99 7.04 -23.28
N VAL A 73 -14.25 6.94 -22.16
CA VAL A 73 -13.47 8.04 -21.58
C VAL A 73 -12.02 8.02 -22.08
N LEU A 74 -11.42 6.83 -22.21
CA LEU A 74 -9.99 6.69 -22.54
C LEU A 74 -9.68 6.97 -24.01
N TRP A 75 -10.66 6.76 -24.91
CA TRP A 75 -10.51 6.99 -26.35
C TRP A 75 -11.67 7.84 -26.90
N PRO A 76 -11.72 9.13 -26.55
CA PRO A 76 -12.84 10.01 -26.92
C PRO A 76 -13.01 10.13 -28.43
N GLU A 77 -11.92 10.04 -29.20
CA GLU A 77 -11.97 10.00 -30.67
C GLU A 77 -12.76 8.81 -31.21
N CYS A 78 -12.93 7.73 -30.46
CA CYS A 78 -13.71 6.58 -30.88
C CYS A 78 -15.23 6.82 -30.80
N HIS A 79 -15.66 8.02 -30.38
CA HIS A 79 -17.04 8.40 -30.12
C HIS A 79 -17.33 9.83 -30.62
N ASP A 80 -18.39 10.03 -31.41
CA ASP A 80 -18.69 11.34 -32.03
C ASP A 80 -19.60 12.26 -31.18
N LEU A 81 -20.05 11.82 -30.00
CA LEU A 81 -20.88 12.62 -29.09
C LEU A 81 -20.10 13.03 -27.83
N PRO A 82 -20.19 14.27 -27.32
CA PRO A 82 -19.73 14.57 -25.97
C PRO A 82 -20.56 13.76 -24.95
N PRO A 83 -19.99 13.33 -23.81
CA PRO A 83 -20.77 12.68 -22.77
C PRO A 83 -21.98 13.55 -22.38
N PRO A 84 -23.16 12.97 -22.10
CA PRO A 84 -24.46 13.66 -22.04
C PRO A 84 -24.61 14.76 -20.97
N TYR A 85 -23.54 15.15 -20.27
CA TYR A 85 -23.58 16.07 -19.13
C TYR A 85 -22.60 17.25 -19.16
N THR A 86 -21.84 17.52 -20.22
CA THR A 86 -20.90 18.66 -20.18
C THR A 86 -21.00 19.58 -21.39
N ASN A 87 -21.83 20.62 -21.27
CA ASN A 87 -21.77 21.84 -22.11
C ASN A 87 -20.75 22.88 -21.59
N GLU A 88 -19.94 22.52 -20.59
CA GLU A 88 -18.90 23.39 -20.05
C GLU A 88 -17.53 23.05 -20.67
N ARG A 89 -16.69 24.06 -20.90
CA ARG A 89 -15.26 23.87 -21.21
C ARG A 89 -14.64 23.07 -20.06
N GLN A 90 -14.45 21.77 -20.27
CA GLN A 90 -13.75 20.93 -19.31
C GLN A 90 -12.30 21.42 -19.19
N ASP A 91 -11.86 21.72 -17.98
CA ASP A 91 -10.46 22.01 -17.72
C ASP A 91 -9.61 20.74 -17.86
N ALA A 92 -8.30 20.90 -18.04
CA ALA A 92 -7.38 19.78 -18.22
C ALA A 92 -7.35 18.82 -17.01
N TYR A 93 -7.72 19.32 -15.82
CA TYR A 93 -7.72 18.55 -14.58
C TYR A 93 -8.93 17.61 -14.46
N ALA A 94 -10.12 18.06 -14.89
CA ALA A 94 -11.33 17.26 -14.96
C ALA A 94 -11.17 16.11 -15.95
N LEU A 95 -10.57 16.38 -17.12
CA LEU A 95 -10.24 15.36 -18.11
C LEU A 95 -9.26 14.32 -17.56
N LEU A 96 -8.21 14.76 -16.86
CA LEU A 96 -7.26 13.86 -16.22
C LEU A 96 -7.94 13.00 -15.15
N SER A 97 -8.80 13.59 -14.32
CA SER A 97 -9.52 12.89 -13.25
C SER A 97 -10.49 11.83 -13.80
N GLN A 98 -11.22 12.15 -14.87
CA GLN A 98 -12.08 11.19 -15.57
C GLN A 98 -11.28 10.04 -16.16
N ARG A 99 -10.11 10.34 -16.76
CA ARG A 99 -9.20 9.34 -17.31
C ARG A 99 -8.68 8.39 -16.23
N CYS A 100 -8.29 8.92 -15.07
CA CYS A 100 -7.89 8.13 -13.91
C CYS A 100 -9.01 7.17 -13.47
N ALA A 101 -10.23 7.68 -13.28
CA ALA A 101 -11.39 6.86 -12.91
C ALA A 101 -11.67 5.74 -13.94
N ALA A 102 -11.58 6.04 -15.23
CA ALA A 102 -11.75 5.04 -16.28
C ALA A 102 -10.69 3.93 -16.18
N TRP A 103 -9.43 4.28 -15.92
CA TRP A 103 -8.38 3.29 -15.71
C TRP A 103 -8.54 2.44 -14.45
N GLN A 104 -9.18 2.96 -13.41
CA GLN A 104 -9.49 2.19 -12.19
C GLN A 104 -10.56 1.12 -12.45
N MET A 105 -11.46 1.39 -13.40
CA MET A 105 -12.50 0.46 -13.84
C MET A 105 -12.02 -0.50 -14.95
N ALA A 106 -10.89 -0.20 -15.60
CA ALA A 106 -10.37 -1.00 -16.71
C ALA A 106 -9.87 -2.39 -16.29
N PRO A 107 -9.99 -3.42 -17.15
CA PRO A 107 -9.43 -4.74 -16.88
C PRO A 107 -7.93 -4.68 -16.59
N ARG A 108 -7.46 -5.37 -15.55
CA ARG A 108 -6.04 -5.34 -15.13
C ARG A 108 -5.07 -5.82 -16.20
N ALA A 109 -5.50 -6.76 -17.05
CA ALA A 109 -4.72 -7.19 -18.21
C ALA A 109 -4.44 -6.03 -19.18
N CYS A 110 -5.42 -5.14 -19.41
CA CYS A 110 -5.28 -3.95 -20.24
C CYS A 110 -4.32 -2.94 -19.59
N VAL A 111 -4.41 -2.73 -18.28
CA VAL A 111 -3.49 -1.86 -17.52
C VAL A 111 -2.06 -2.38 -17.60
N ARG A 112 -1.82 -3.65 -17.26
CA ARG A 112 -0.48 -4.28 -17.36
C ARG A 112 0.09 -4.13 -18.77
N ARG A 113 -0.73 -4.39 -19.79
CA ARG A 113 -0.31 -4.27 -21.18
C ARG A 113 0.00 -2.83 -21.54
N ARG A 114 -0.79 -1.85 -21.07
CA ARG A 114 -0.54 -0.42 -21.28
C ARG A 114 0.80 0.00 -20.68
N VAL A 115 1.07 -0.35 -19.42
CA VAL A 115 2.36 -0.08 -18.77
C VAL A 115 3.52 -0.71 -19.55
N ALA A 116 3.36 -1.96 -20.01
CA ALA A 116 4.38 -2.62 -20.82
C ALA A 116 4.62 -1.91 -22.16
N MET A 117 3.57 -1.44 -22.84
CA MET A 117 3.68 -0.70 -24.10
C MET A 117 4.38 0.65 -23.89
N ILE A 118 4.04 1.36 -22.81
CA ILE A 118 4.70 2.59 -22.36
C ILE A 118 6.18 2.30 -22.09
N HIS A 119 6.50 1.28 -21.29
CA HIS A 119 7.87 0.95 -20.93
C HIS A 119 8.74 0.54 -22.13
N ILE A 120 8.22 -0.28 -23.06
CA ILE A 120 8.99 -0.76 -24.23
C ILE A 120 9.32 0.37 -25.23
N GLY A 121 8.66 1.54 -25.11
CA GLY A 121 8.94 2.72 -25.92
C GLY A 121 8.12 2.80 -27.21
N CYS A 122 7.14 1.91 -27.39
CA CYS A 122 6.18 2.01 -28.50
C CYS A 122 5.20 3.19 -28.34
N LEU A 123 5.21 3.85 -27.18
CA LEU A 123 4.33 4.93 -26.80
C LEU A 123 5.08 6.24 -26.54
N TRP A 124 6.41 6.24 -26.71
CA TRP A 124 7.28 7.36 -26.41
C TRP A 124 8.18 7.64 -27.60
N THR A 125 7.89 8.73 -28.29
CA THR A 125 8.93 9.39 -29.10
C THR A 125 9.33 10.64 -28.37
N SER A 126 10.60 11.02 -28.38
CA SER A 126 11.15 12.21 -27.71
C SER A 126 10.62 13.56 -28.24
N ASN A 127 9.40 13.61 -28.77
CA ASN A 127 8.76 14.78 -29.37
C ASN A 127 7.73 15.38 -28.41
N GLU A 128 8.07 16.55 -27.86
CA GLU A 128 7.37 17.27 -26.78
C GLU A 128 5.93 17.73 -27.09
N THR A 129 5.30 17.32 -28.20
CA THR A 129 4.01 17.87 -28.66
C THR A 129 2.91 16.84 -28.92
N LYS A 130 3.18 15.56 -28.71
CA LYS A 130 2.21 14.48 -28.96
C LYS A 130 1.25 14.29 -27.80
N ALA A 131 -0.05 14.21 -28.10
CA ALA A 131 -1.09 13.96 -27.10
C ALA A 131 -0.93 12.59 -26.43
N GLU A 132 -0.38 11.63 -27.15
CA GLU A 132 -0.11 10.28 -26.67
C GLU A 132 0.93 10.25 -25.56
N ASP A 133 1.95 11.11 -25.62
CA ASP A 133 3.00 11.21 -24.59
C ASP A 133 2.43 11.81 -23.29
N MET A 134 1.53 12.81 -23.41
CA MET A 134 0.80 13.37 -22.26
C MET A 134 -0.06 12.30 -21.59
N GLN A 135 -0.80 11.51 -22.39
CA GLN A 135 -1.60 10.41 -21.89
C GLN A 135 -0.73 9.34 -21.22
N ALA A 136 0.42 8.98 -21.80
CA ALA A 136 1.34 8.02 -21.20
C ALA A 136 1.89 8.50 -19.85
N CYS A 137 2.21 9.79 -19.71
CA CYS A 137 2.62 10.38 -18.42
C CYS A 137 1.50 10.30 -17.37
N ALA A 138 0.28 10.70 -17.75
CA ALA A 138 -0.91 10.58 -16.92
C ALA A 138 -1.16 9.15 -16.46
N ASP A 139 -1.10 8.20 -17.39
CA ASP A 139 -1.28 6.77 -17.13
C ASP A 139 -0.24 6.26 -16.12
N LEU A 140 1.04 6.59 -16.29
CA LEU A 140 2.09 6.17 -15.37
C LEU A 140 1.91 6.72 -13.96
N VAL A 141 1.52 7.98 -13.83
CA VAL A 141 1.23 8.60 -12.54
C VAL A 141 0.03 7.92 -11.89
N GLU A 142 -1.04 7.64 -12.64
CA GLU A 142 -2.20 6.89 -12.15
C GLU A 142 -1.79 5.49 -11.66
N PHE A 143 -1.08 4.74 -12.50
CA PHE A 143 -0.66 3.35 -12.24
C PHE A 143 0.39 3.21 -11.13
N SER A 144 0.96 4.30 -10.64
CA SER A 144 1.86 4.29 -9.49
C SER A 144 1.13 4.18 -8.13
N GLN A 145 -0.20 4.21 -8.12
CA GLN A 145 -1.02 4.20 -6.91
C GLN A 145 -1.36 2.78 -6.43
N LEU A 146 -0.68 2.32 -5.37
CA LEU A 146 -0.93 1.01 -4.74
C LEU A 146 -2.35 0.82 -4.23
N GLN A 147 -3.06 1.92 -3.91
CA GLN A 147 -4.46 1.85 -3.50
C GLN A 147 -5.40 1.35 -4.60
N PHE A 148 -5.01 1.53 -5.88
CA PHE A 148 -5.83 1.17 -7.04
C PHE A 148 -5.24 0.06 -7.89
N TYR A 149 -3.94 -0.21 -7.78
CA TYR A 149 -3.23 -1.15 -8.65
C TYR A 149 -2.36 -2.11 -7.85
N ASP A 150 -2.22 -3.33 -8.36
CA ASP A 150 -1.35 -4.33 -7.76
C ASP A 150 0.13 -3.91 -7.82
N GLN A 151 0.94 -4.55 -6.98
CA GLN A 151 2.35 -4.24 -6.83
C GLN A 151 3.14 -4.39 -8.14
N GLU A 152 2.74 -5.32 -9.01
CA GLU A 152 3.42 -5.53 -10.30
C GLU A 152 3.23 -4.32 -11.22
N ILE A 153 1.99 -3.85 -11.37
CA ILE A 153 1.65 -2.65 -12.15
C ILE A 153 2.40 -1.43 -11.60
N VAL A 154 2.38 -1.23 -10.28
CA VAL A 154 3.06 -0.11 -9.64
C VAL A 154 4.57 -0.16 -9.84
N ASN A 155 5.18 -1.34 -9.71
CA ASN A 155 6.61 -1.53 -9.92
C ASN A 155 7.02 -1.25 -11.37
N LEU A 156 6.26 -1.78 -12.34
CA LEU A 156 6.50 -1.52 -13.76
C LEU A 156 6.29 -0.05 -14.12
N SER A 157 5.31 0.61 -13.50
CA SER A 157 5.02 2.03 -13.74
C SER A 157 6.11 2.91 -13.16
N THR A 158 6.59 2.61 -11.94
CA THR A 158 7.76 3.26 -11.33
C THR A 158 9.00 3.08 -12.19
N LEU A 159 9.22 1.87 -12.72
CA LEU A 159 10.35 1.57 -13.59
C LEU A 159 10.28 2.36 -14.90
N ALA A 160 9.09 2.48 -15.49
CA ALA A 160 8.85 3.29 -16.68
C ALA A 160 9.03 4.80 -16.42
N ILE A 161 8.55 5.30 -15.26
CA ILE A 161 8.78 6.68 -14.79
C ILE A 161 10.28 6.93 -14.69
N LEU A 162 11.02 6.07 -13.97
CA LEU A 162 12.47 6.23 -13.82
C LEU A 162 13.18 6.15 -15.18
N LYS A 163 12.81 5.18 -16.04
CA LYS A 163 13.33 5.09 -17.40
C LYS A 163 13.14 6.38 -18.19
N HIS A 164 11.95 6.97 -18.12
CA HIS A 164 11.65 8.23 -18.77
C HIS A 164 12.52 9.34 -18.21
N VAL A 165 12.54 9.54 -16.89
CA VAL A 165 13.37 10.55 -16.22
C VAL A 165 14.83 10.44 -16.65
N LEU A 166 15.40 9.23 -16.66
CA LEU A 166 16.81 9.02 -17.01
C LEU A 166 17.10 9.21 -18.50
N SER A 167 16.12 8.99 -19.39
CA SER A 167 16.32 9.04 -20.85
C SER A 167 15.96 10.39 -21.47
N SER A 168 15.15 11.20 -20.80
CA SER A 168 14.43 12.31 -21.44
C SER A 168 15.05 13.69 -21.29
N GLY A 169 16.16 13.86 -20.58
CA GLY A 169 16.82 15.18 -20.47
C GLY A 169 15.85 16.29 -20.04
N ASN A 170 15.72 17.34 -20.87
CA ASN A 170 14.82 18.48 -20.63
C ASN A 170 13.34 18.21 -21.01
N CYS A 171 13.02 17.02 -21.54
CA CYS A 171 11.75 16.70 -22.18
C CYS A 171 10.69 16.10 -21.23
N ALA A 172 10.97 15.94 -19.94
CA ALA A 172 10.03 15.34 -18.97
C ALA A 172 8.88 16.29 -18.52
N ARG A 173 8.59 17.36 -19.28
CA ARG A 173 7.68 18.44 -18.86
C ARG A 173 6.26 17.94 -18.56
N HIS A 174 5.73 17.04 -19.37
CA HIS A 174 4.39 16.48 -19.16
C HIS A 174 4.32 15.67 -17.87
N LEU A 175 5.30 14.78 -17.64
CA LEU A 175 5.41 14.03 -16.40
C LEU A 175 5.53 14.95 -15.18
N ILE A 176 6.37 15.99 -15.28
CA ILE A 176 6.52 17.02 -14.24
C ILE A 176 5.17 17.70 -13.95
N ALA A 177 4.45 18.14 -14.99
CA ALA A 177 3.16 18.80 -14.85
C ALA A 177 2.10 17.88 -14.23
N THR A 178 2.04 16.61 -14.63
CA THR A 178 1.12 15.62 -14.07
C THR A 178 1.42 15.33 -12.60
N ILE A 179 2.70 15.17 -12.23
CA ILE A 179 3.09 14.94 -10.83
C ILE A 179 2.78 16.18 -9.99
N ALA A 180 3.02 17.39 -10.50
CA ALA A 180 2.72 18.62 -9.78
C ALA A 180 1.22 18.85 -9.53
N GLN A 181 0.34 18.24 -10.35
CA GLN A 181 -1.11 18.26 -10.15
C GLN A 181 -1.60 17.17 -9.17
N SER A 182 -0.72 16.28 -8.73
CA SER A 182 -1.05 15.18 -7.82
C SER A 182 -1.12 15.65 -6.36
N LYS A 183 -1.84 14.89 -5.52
CA LYS A 183 -1.90 15.17 -4.08
C LYS A 183 -0.51 15.00 -3.43
N PRO A 184 -0.15 15.77 -2.39
CA PRO A 184 1.16 15.66 -1.71
C PRO A 184 1.52 14.23 -1.28
N GLN A 185 0.56 13.45 -0.76
CA GLN A 185 0.81 12.06 -0.35
C GLN A 185 1.23 11.18 -1.54
N HIS A 186 0.63 11.40 -2.71
CA HIS A 186 0.94 10.66 -3.92
C HIS A 186 2.31 11.06 -4.48
N ILE A 187 2.64 12.35 -4.43
CA ILE A 187 3.99 12.85 -4.75
C ILE A 187 5.04 12.17 -3.86
N THR A 188 4.79 12.09 -2.54
CA THR A 188 5.69 11.40 -1.61
C THR A 188 5.91 9.94 -2.01
N LEU A 189 4.85 9.21 -2.36
CA LEU A 189 4.95 7.81 -2.78
C LEU A 189 5.73 7.64 -4.09
N ILE A 190 5.45 8.49 -5.10
CA ILE A 190 6.16 8.45 -6.39
C ILE A 190 7.66 8.66 -6.17
N PHE A 191 8.04 9.73 -5.46
CA PHE A 191 9.45 10.03 -5.24
C PHE A 191 10.13 8.98 -4.35
N SER A 192 9.46 8.46 -3.32
CA SER A 192 10.01 7.39 -2.48
C SER A 192 10.37 6.17 -3.32
N LYS A 193 9.46 5.74 -4.22
CA LYS A 193 9.69 4.62 -5.13
C LYS A 193 10.77 4.88 -6.17
N VAL A 194 10.80 6.07 -6.77
CA VAL A 194 11.81 6.47 -7.76
C VAL A 194 13.21 6.54 -7.13
N VAL A 195 13.34 7.20 -5.97
CA VAL A 195 14.61 7.33 -5.24
C VAL A 195 15.11 5.98 -4.75
N TRP A 196 14.21 5.16 -4.20
CA TRP A 196 14.55 3.80 -3.76
C TRP A 196 15.04 2.92 -4.91
N LEU A 197 14.31 2.90 -6.03
CA LEU A 197 14.69 2.14 -7.21
C LEU A 197 16.04 2.60 -7.76
N TRP A 198 16.28 3.92 -7.78
CA TRP A 198 17.57 4.48 -8.16
C TRP A 198 18.71 4.03 -7.21
N ALA A 199 18.50 4.11 -5.89
CA ALA A 199 19.48 3.69 -4.90
C ALA A 199 19.81 2.19 -4.97
N GLU A 200 18.79 1.34 -5.10
CA GLU A 200 18.95 -0.11 -5.20
C GLU A 200 19.72 -0.51 -6.48
N CYS A 201 19.43 0.18 -7.59
CA CYS A 201 20.20 0.05 -8.82
C CYS A 201 21.67 0.44 -8.57
N CYS A 202 21.94 1.64 -8.05
CA CYS A 202 23.31 2.10 -7.70
C CYS A 202 24.09 1.06 -6.88
N LEU A 203 23.46 0.47 -5.86
CA LEU A 203 24.05 -0.55 -5.02
C LEU A 203 24.43 -1.82 -5.80
N SER A 204 23.50 -2.37 -6.57
CA SER A 204 23.68 -3.63 -7.29
C SER A 204 24.94 -3.61 -8.19
N GLN A 205 25.20 -2.47 -8.83
CA GLN A 205 26.35 -2.28 -9.71
C GLN A 205 27.69 -2.26 -8.97
N ILE A 206 27.70 -1.62 -7.81
CA ILE A 206 28.90 -1.49 -6.99
C ILE A 206 29.30 -2.87 -6.48
N THR A 207 28.32 -3.62 -5.96
CA THR A 207 28.53 -4.99 -5.52
C THR A 207 29.05 -5.88 -6.65
N GLU A 208 28.44 -5.83 -7.84
CA GLU A 208 28.89 -6.64 -8.98
C GLU A 208 30.33 -6.33 -9.40
N LYS A 209 30.70 -5.04 -9.48
CA LYS A 209 32.04 -4.61 -9.89
C LYS A 209 33.12 -4.85 -8.84
N VAL A 210 32.79 -4.73 -7.55
CA VAL A 210 33.71 -5.06 -6.44
C VAL A 210 33.95 -6.56 -6.38
N MET A 211 32.91 -7.36 -6.50
CA MET A 211 33.01 -8.82 -6.46
C MET A 211 33.73 -9.40 -7.68
N GLY A 212 33.80 -8.64 -8.78
CA GLY A 212 34.50 -9.00 -10.01
C GLY A 212 35.97 -8.58 -10.10
N ASP A 213 36.49 -7.76 -9.17
CA ASP A 213 37.88 -7.29 -9.20
C ASP A 213 38.81 -8.18 -8.34
N PRO A 214 39.73 -8.95 -8.97
CA PRO A 214 40.64 -9.83 -8.24
C PRO A 214 41.71 -9.09 -7.42
N HIS A 215 41.98 -7.82 -7.74
CA HIS A 215 43.08 -7.04 -7.15
C HIS A 215 42.71 -6.34 -5.84
N LEU A 216 41.42 -6.26 -5.54
CA LEU A 216 40.94 -5.52 -4.38
C LEU A 216 41.15 -6.30 -3.06
N GLY A 217 41.39 -7.62 -3.08
CA GLY A 217 41.88 -8.38 -1.91
C GLY A 217 40.91 -8.47 -0.72
N TRP A 218 39.60 -8.35 -0.95
CA TRP A 218 38.59 -8.32 0.11
C TRP A 218 38.22 -9.73 0.57
N ASP A 219 38.21 -9.91 1.89
CA ASP A 219 37.73 -11.13 2.53
C ASP A 219 36.20 -11.20 2.42
N ARG A 220 35.69 -12.23 1.73
CA ARG A 220 34.26 -12.49 1.54
C ARG A 220 33.48 -12.61 2.85
N SER A 221 34.17 -12.82 3.98
CA SER A 221 33.59 -12.97 5.32
C SER A 221 33.28 -11.65 6.05
N GLN A 222 33.86 -10.53 5.62
CA GLN A 222 33.63 -9.21 6.24
C GLN A 222 32.35 -8.54 5.76
N PHE A 223 31.77 -9.00 4.64
CA PHE A 223 30.44 -8.59 4.20
C PHE A 223 29.37 -9.36 4.99
N VAL A 224 29.02 -8.86 6.18
CA VAL A 224 27.78 -9.24 6.90
C VAL A 224 26.58 -8.46 6.34
N VAL A 225 26.51 -8.33 5.02
CA VAL A 225 25.32 -7.84 4.34
C VAL A 225 24.69 -9.07 3.72
N GLY A 226 23.41 -9.30 4.01
CA GLY A 226 22.59 -10.34 3.37
C GLY A 226 22.49 -10.11 1.86
N VAL A 227 23.59 -10.34 1.15
CA VAL A 227 23.66 -10.51 -0.29
C VAL A 227 23.09 -11.90 -0.52
N VAL A 228 21.77 -11.94 -0.62
CA VAL A 228 21.13 -13.00 -1.40
C VAL A 228 21.87 -12.97 -2.73
N ALA A 229 22.55 -14.07 -3.07
CA ALA A 229 23.16 -14.26 -4.39
C ALA A 229 22.20 -13.70 -5.44
N PRO A 230 22.68 -12.97 -6.48
CA PRO A 230 21.81 -12.25 -7.39
C PRO A 230 20.73 -13.20 -7.87
N VAL A 231 19.52 -13.03 -7.32
CA VAL A 231 18.38 -13.83 -7.75
C VAL A 231 18.23 -13.40 -9.19
N VAL A 232 18.52 -14.32 -10.12
CA VAL A 232 18.24 -14.12 -11.53
C VAL A 232 16.72 -13.96 -11.59
N ASN A 233 16.27 -12.72 -11.51
CA ASN A 233 14.86 -12.42 -11.44
C ASN A 233 14.32 -12.63 -12.85
N THR A 234 13.73 -13.81 -13.07
CA THR A 234 13.14 -14.21 -14.35
C THR A 234 11.84 -13.45 -14.65
N SER A 235 11.38 -12.56 -13.76
CA SER A 235 10.26 -11.67 -14.06
C SER A 235 10.63 -10.64 -15.12
N PHE A 236 9.62 -10.17 -15.85
CA PHE A 236 9.78 -9.07 -16.81
C PHE A 236 10.33 -7.81 -16.13
N TYR A 237 9.82 -7.45 -14.95
CA TYR A 237 10.30 -6.34 -14.14
C TYR A 237 11.79 -6.47 -13.80
N GLY A 238 12.23 -7.65 -13.35
CA GLY A 238 13.64 -7.90 -13.02
C GLY A 238 14.56 -7.68 -14.21
N ARG A 239 14.25 -8.28 -15.37
CA ARG A 239 15.03 -8.09 -16.61
C ARG A 239 15.07 -6.64 -17.06
N GLU A 240 13.93 -5.96 -17.05
CA GLU A 240 13.85 -4.57 -17.51
C GLU A 240 14.54 -3.60 -16.56
N LYS A 241 14.52 -3.87 -15.26
CA LYS A 241 15.30 -3.14 -14.26
C LYS A 241 16.80 -3.27 -14.52
N THR A 242 17.29 -4.49 -14.75
CA THR A 242 18.68 -4.74 -15.13
C THR A 242 19.04 -3.98 -16.40
N ARG A 243 18.22 -4.07 -17.46
CA ARG A 243 18.44 -3.35 -18.74
C ARG A 243 18.45 -1.84 -18.61
N LEU A 244 17.52 -1.27 -17.83
CA LEU A 244 17.48 0.16 -17.56
C LEU A 244 18.82 0.60 -16.94
N TRP A 245 19.31 -0.21 -16.02
CA TRP A 245 20.50 0.12 -15.26
C TRP A 245 21.80 -0.10 -16.01
N GLU A 246 21.91 -1.14 -16.84
CA GLU A 246 23.00 -1.30 -17.80
C GLU A 246 23.16 -0.04 -18.66
N ARG A 247 22.05 0.55 -19.12
CA ARG A 247 22.06 1.77 -19.93
C ARG A 247 22.37 3.05 -19.14
N ALA A 248 21.94 3.14 -17.88
CA ALA A 248 22.16 4.32 -17.04
C ALA A 248 23.51 4.30 -16.29
N SER A 249 24.17 3.14 -16.24
CA SER A 249 25.44 2.93 -15.56
C SER A 249 26.52 3.92 -15.99
N ASN A 250 27.14 4.61 -15.01
CA ASN A 250 28.21 5.60 -15.23
C ASN A 250 27.88 6.81 -16.12
N SER A 251 26.60 7.09 -16.41
CA SER A 251 26.23 8.24 -17.23
C SER A 251 26.03 9.48 -16.36
N ASP A 252 26.94 10.46 -16.44
CA ASP A 252 26.74 11.80 -15.86
C ASP A 252 25.39 12.40 -16.30
N ALA A 253 24.93 12.04 -17.50
CA ALA A 253 23.62 12.44 -18.01
C ALA A 253 22.46 11.85 -17.20
N ALA A 254 22.56 10.60 -16.71
CA ALA A 254 21.51 9.99 -15.88
C ALA A 254 21.36 10.72 -14.52
N VAL A 255 22.49 11.01 -13.88
CA VAL A 255 22.54 11.79 -12.62
C VAL A 255 22.04 13.22 -12.86
N TYR A 256 22.47 13.85 -13.94
CA TYR A 256 21.98 15.17 -14.32
C TYR A 256 20.48 15.16 -14.56
N ASN A 257 19.95 14.19 -15.31
CA ASN A 257 18.54 14.12 -15.68
C ASN A 257 17.63 13.91 -14.46
N ILE A 258 18.01 13.02 -13.52
CA ILE A 258 17.20 12.81 -12.31
C ILE A 258 17.21 14.05 -11.40
N LEU A 259 18.37 14.70 -11.22
CA LEU A 259 18.46 15.94 -10.44
C LEU A 259 17.75 17.10 -11.13
N HIS A 260 17.83 17.21 -12.45
CA HIS A 260 17.13 18.22 -13.22
C HIS A 260 15.62 18.01 -13.12
N PHE A 261 15.14 16.78 -13.32
CA PHE A 261 13.73 16.43 -13.15
C PHE A 261 13.21 16.79 -11.75
N THR A 262 13.90 16.38 -10.69
CA THR A 262 13.47 16.70 -9.31
C THR A 262 13.50 18.20 -9.05
N THR A 263 14.53 18.91 -9.54
CA THR A 263 14.61 20.37 -9.45
C THR A 263 13.39 21.03 -10.10
N ARG A 264 13.01 20.61 -11.31
CA ARG A 264 11.87 21.17 -12.03
C ARG A 264 10.53 20.89 -11.34
N VAL A 265 10.36 19.75 -10.68
CA VAL A 265 9.16 19.45 -9.88
C VAL A 265 9.10 20.34 -8.63
N ALA A 266 10.23 20.56 -7.97
CA ALA A 266 10.32 21.40 -6.77
C ALA A 266 9.95 22.88 -7.01
N GLU A 267 10.03 23.36 -8.26
CA GLU A 267 9.64 24.73 -8.61
C GLU A 267 8.13 25.01 -8.47
N PHE A 268 7.27 23.98 -8.42
CA PHE A 268 5.81 24.15 -8.38
C PHE A 268 5.26 24.61 -7.03
N GLY A 269 6.09 24.66 -5.98
CA GLY A 269 5.74 25.33 -4.73
C GLY A 269 6.02 24.54 -3.46
N LEU A 270 5.74 25.18 -2.32
CA LEU A 270 6.10 24.69 -1.00
C LEU A 270 5.50 23.31 -0.62
N PRO A 271 4.20 23.01 -0.86
CA PRO A 271 3.63 21.70 -0.51
C PRO A 271 4.31 20.53 -1.23
N ILE A 272 4.73 20.76 -2.48
CA ILE A 272 5.43 19.77 -3.30
C ILE A 272 6.85 19.57 -2.77
N ARG A 273 7.56 20.65 -2.44
CA ARG A 273 8.90 20.58 -1.82
C ARG A 273 8.85 19.79 -0.50
N GLN A 274 7.85 20.03 0.35
CA GLN A 274 7.65 19.27 1.58
C GLN A 274 7.40 17.78 1.30
N ALA A 275 6.49 17.45 0.38
CA ALA A 275 6.20 16.07 0.00
C ALA A 275 7.44 15.33 -0.55
N MET A 276 8.28 16.02 -1.32
CA MET A 276 9.55 15.49 -1.83
C MET A 276 10.59 15.29 -0.72
N MET A 277 10.67 16.21 0.23
CA MET A 277 11.53 16.09 1.41
C MET A 277 11.13 14.87 2.24
N ASP A 278 9.83 14.71 2.49
CA ASP A 278 9.26 13.57 3.21
C ASP A 278 9.44 12.25 2.46
N ALA A 279 9.68 12.30 1.13
CA ALA A 279 10.00 11.13 0.30
C ALA A 279 11.47 10.72 0.33
N GLY A 280 12.33 11.49 1.00
CA GLY A 280 13.77 11.23 1.05
C GLY A 280 14.54 11.66 -0.21
N VAL A 281 14.04 12.64 -0.97
CA VAL A 281 14.69 13.10 -2.23
C VAL A 281 16.13 13.61 -2.03
N LEU A 282 16.49 14.01 -0.80
CA LEU A 282 17.84 14.43 -0.45
C LEU A 282 18.88 13.33 -0.59
N ALA A 283 18.48 12.05 -0.60
CA ALA A 283 19.38 10.93 -0.90
C ALA A 283 20.02 11.05 -2.29
N LEU A 284 19.41 11.78 -3.22
CA LEU A 284 19.98 11.99 -4.56
C LEU A 284 21.32 12.74 -4.53
N VAL A 285 21.58 13.60 -3.54
CA VAL A 285 22.86 14.31 -3.43
C VAL A 285 23.99 13.35 -3.11
N PRO A 286 24.00 12.58 -2.00
CA PRO A 286 25.06 11.61 -1.77
C PRO A 286 25.14 10.57 -2.88
N LEU A 287 24.01 10.10 -3.44
CA LEU A 287 24.00 9.16 -4.57
C LEU A 287 24.66 9.71 -5.85
N ALA A 288 24.65 11.03 -6.08
CA ALA A 288 25.36 11.66 -7.20
C ALA A 288 26.90 11.52 -7.07
N TYR A 289 27.40 11.33 -5.84
CA TYR A 289 28.82 11.16 -5.52
C TYR A 289 29.22 9.69 -5.30
N VAL A 290 28.32 8.73 -5.53
CA VAL A 290 28.67 7.30 -5.43
C VAL A 290 29.35 6.82 -6.72
N ASN A 291 30.48 6.10 -6.61
CA ASN A 291 31.14 5.44 -7.74
C ASN A 291 31.95 4.21 -7.30
N GLN A 292 32.61 3.52 -8.23
CA GLN A 292 33.40 2.32 -7.94
C GLN A 292 34.52 2.52 -6.91
N ARG A 293 35.13 3.72 -6.87
CA ARG A 293 36.23 4.07 -5.96
C ARG A 293 35.75 4.69 -4.64
N PHE A 294 34.51 5.16 -4.60
CA PHE A 294 33.89 5.78 -3.45
C PHE A 294 32.60 5.03 -3.10
N GLN A 295 32.75 4.16 -2.11
CA GLN A 295 31.68 3.36 -1.54
C GLN A 295 31.74 3.64 -0.06
N THR A 296 30.86 4.47 0.48
CA THR A 296 30.63 4.35 1.91
C THR A 296 29.73 3.14 2.05
N GLU A 297 30.23 2.09 2.71
CA GLU A 297 29.41 0.94 3.13
C GLU A 297 28.16 1.40 3.88
N LYS A 298 28.23 2.61 4.46
CA LYS A 298 27.16 3.38 5.06
C LYS A 298 26.18 3.99 4.04
N MET A 299 26.60 4.62 2.91
CA MET A 299 25.66 5.27 1.94
C MET A 299 24.75 4.28 1.27
N LEU A 300 25.24 3.07 1.29
CA LEU A 300 24.81 1.92 0.57
C LEU A 300 24.44 0.81 1.55
N VAL A 301 24.27 1.13 2.86
CA VAL A 301 23.47 0.29 3.75
C VAL A 301 22.18 0.10 3.01
N CYS A 302 22.03 -1.14 2.55
CA CYS A 302 20.88 -1.60 1.82
C CYS A 302 19.67 -0.96 2.50
N VAL A 303 18.80 -0.30 1.74
CA VAL A 303 17.44 0.02 2.20
C VAL A 303 16.63 -1.29 2.33
N LYS A 304 17.27 -2.34 2.87
CA LYS A 304 16.67 -3.36 3.67
C LYS A 304 16.58 -2.76 5.06
N HIS A 305 15.52 -1.99 5.27
CA HIS A 305 14.93 -1.95 6.60
C HIS A 305 14.91 -3.41 7.11
N PRO A 306 15.25 -3.71 8.39
CA PRO A 306 15.29 -5.08 8.93
C PRO A 306 13.97 -5.88 8.80
N ARG A 307 12.94 -5.28 8.18
CA ARG A 307 11.61 -5.82 7.87
C ARG A 307 11.42 -6.18 6.37
N CYS A 308 12.42 -6.00 5.52
CA CYS A 308 12.27 -6.11 4.06
C CYS A 308 12.57 -7.53 3.54
N GLY A 309 11.59 -8.41 3.65
CA GLY A 309 11.54 -9.64 2.86
C GLY A 309 11.04 -9.33 1.45
N SER A 310 11.94 -9.14 0.48
CA SER A 310 11.73 -9.26 -1.00
C SER A 310 10.43 -8.74 -1.66
N ARG A 311 9.57 -7.96 -1.00
CA ARG A 311 8.32 -7.39 -1.53
C ARG A 311 8.52 -5.88 -1.73
N GLY A 312 8.34 -5.42 -2.98
CA GLY A 312 8.74 -4.10 -3.49
C GLY A 312 7.96 -2.87 -3.00
N GLU A 313 7.68 -2.78 -1.70
CA GLU A 313 7.21 -1.54 -1.10
C GLU A 313 8.40 -0.64 -0.77
N ALA A 314 8.54 0.47 -1.51
CA ALA A 314 9.50 1.50 -1.17
C ALA A 314 8.86 2.45 -0.15
N TYR A 315 9.35 2.40 1.08
CA TYR A 315 9.06 3.39 2.10
C TYR A 315 9.98 4.60 1.89
N PRO A 316 9.58 5.80 2.34
CA PRO A 316 10.49 6.93 2.37
C PRO A 316 11.78 6.54 3.11
N ILE A 317 12.93 6.90 2.54
CA ILE A 317 14.21 6.63 3.19
C ILE A 317 14.24 7.48 4.47
N PRO A 318 14.46 6.88 5.65
CA PRO A 318 14.48 7.62 6.91
C PRO A 318 15.49 8.77 6.88
N LEU A 319 15.08 9.92 7.41
CA LEU A 319 15.84 11.17 7.29
C LEU A 319 17.17 11.13 8.06
N ASP A 320 17.19 10.41 9.17
CA ASP A 320 18.37 10.08 9.97
C ASP A 320 19.41 9.30 9.15
N VAL A 321 18.97 8.30 8.36
CA VAL A 321 19.85 7.56 7.44
C VAL A 321 20.43 8.52 6.40
N ILE A 322 19.58 9.29 5.73
CA ILE A 322 20.00 10.30 4.75
C ILE A 322 21.06 11.26 5.33
N ASN A 323 20.83 11.75 6.55
CA ASN A 323 21.73 12.69 7.22
C ASN A 323 23.04 12.04 7.69
N ALA A 324 23.01 10.81 8.20
CA ALA A 324 24.21 10.07 8.56
C ALA A 324 25.13 9.87 7.34
N GLU A 325 24.53 9.65 6.18
CA GLU A 325 25.28 9.48 4.94
C GLU A 325 25.84 10.77 4.37
N ALA A 326 25.05 11.83 4.42
CA ALA A 326 25.53 13.16 4.09
C ALA A 326 26.70 13.58 5.00
N ALA A 327 26.64 13.29 6.30
CA ALA A 327 27.74 13.57 7.23
C ALA A 327 29.00 12.79 6.86
N THR A 328 28.87 11.50 6.53
CA THR A 328 30.00 10.66 6.08
C THR A 328 30.62 11.22 4.81
N LEU A 329 29.80 11.63 3.82
CA LEU A 329 30.29 12.29 2.60
C LEU A 329 31.06 13.56 2.92
N ALA A 330 30.49 14.43 3.75
CA ALA A 330 31.05 15.74 4.06
C ALA A 330 32.45 15.62 4.67
N SER A 331 32.67 14.61 5.53
CA SER A 331 34.00 14.31 6.07
C SER A 331 34.97 13.80 5.00
N LEU A 332 34.51 12.98 4.06
CA LEU A 332 35.35 12.35 3.04
C LEU A 332 35.73 13.29 1.90
N VAL A 333 34.84 14.20 1.48
CA VAL A 333 35.10 15.19 0.41
C VAL A 333 36.31 16.09 0.75
N ALA A 334 36.59 16.27 2.05
CA ALA A 334 37.74 17.03 2.53
C ALA A 334 39.09 16.27 2.45
N THR A 335 39.09 14.97 2.12
CA THR A 335 40.31 14.15 2.08
C THR A 335 41.06 14.28 0.74
N PRO A 336 42.41 14.22 0.74
CA PRO A 336 43.20 14.23 -0.50
C PRO A 336 42.87 13.07 -1.45
N GLY A 337 42.59 11.88 -0.90
CA GLY A 337 42.26 10.68 -1.68
C GLY A 337 40.92 10.79 -2.42
N PHE A 338 39.91 11.41 -1.81
CA PHE A 338 38.66 11.72 -2.49
C PHE A 338 38.90 12.71 -3.63
N ARG A 339 39.58 13.83 -3.36
CA ARG A 339 39.85 14.89 -4.35
C ARG A 339 40.71 14.43 -5.53
N ALA A 340 41.66 13.53 -5.31
CA ALA A 340 42.47 12.97 -6.39
C ALA A 340 41.62 12.14 -7.37
N ASN A 341 40.64 11.41 -6.86
CA ASN A 341 39.76 10.53 -7.64
C ASN A 341 38.53 11.26 -8.21
N TRP A 342 38.08 12.34 -7.57
CA TRP A 342 36.94 13.15 -7.95
C TRP A 342 37.41 14.55 -8.35
N SER A 343 37.99 14.65 -9.55
CA SER A 343 38.46 15.90 -10.14
C SER A 343 37.97 16.05 -11.58
N GLY A 344 38.06 17.27 -12.13
CA GLY A 344 37.69 17.55 -13.52
C GLY A 344 36.22 17.94 -13.74
N GLN A 345 35.83 18.01 -15.02
CA GLN A 345 34.57 18.60 -15.48
C GLN A 345 33.33 17.85 -15.00
N ALA A 346 33.38 16.51 -14.92
CA ALA A 346 32.27 15.68 -14.46
C ALA A 346 31.92 15.93 -12.98
N TYR A 347 32.93 16.03 -12.11
CA TYR A 347 32.73 16.39 -10.70
C TYR A 347 32.11 17.78 -10.55
N MET A 348 32.62 18.77 -11.30
CA MET A 348 32.07 20.13 -11.29
C MET A 348 30.62 20.16 -11.78
N ALA A 349 30.27 19.39 -12.81
CA ALA A 349 28.92 19.32 -13.34
C ALA A 349 27.93 18.70 -12.32
N ARG A 350 28.30 17.59 -11.67
CA ARG A 350 27.49 16.95 -10.61
C ARG A 350 27.29 17.90 -9.42
N ARG A 351 28.35 18.58 -9.01
CA ARG A 351 28.31 19.58 -7.95
C ARG A 351 27.38 20.74 -8.30
N ALA A 352 27.48 21.28 -9.51
CA ALA A 352 26.60 22.35 -9.97
C ALA A 352 25.13 21.91 -9.99
N ALA A 353 24.84 20.70 -10.47
CA ALA A 353 23.49 20.13 -10.46
C ALA A 353 22.93 19.96 -9.05
N CYS A 354 23.72 19.42 -8.10
CA CYS A 354 23.33 19.30 -6.70
C CYS A 354 23.09 20.67 -6.06
N SER A 355 23.90 21.67 -6.39
CA SER A 355 23.77 23.04 -5.86
C SER A 355 22.46 23.67 -6.28
N GLN A 356 22.16 23.58 -7.58
CA GLN A 356 20.92 24.11 -8.13
C GLN A 356 19.70 23.39 -7.55
N PHE A 357 19.76 22.06 -7.45
CA PHE A 357 18.71 21.24 -6.83
C PHE A 357 18.43 21.68 -5.39
N LEU A 358 19.46 21.78 -4.55
CA LEU A 358 19.32 22.19 -3.15
C LEU A 358 18.77 23.60 -3.00
N LYS A 359 19.22 24.52 -3.87
CA LYS A 359 18.73 25.90 -3.89
C LYS A 359 17.23 25.99 -4.15
N VAL A 360 16.71 25.22 -5.10
CA VAL A 360 15.27 25.20 -5.41
C VAL A 360 14.48 24.45 -4.33
N LEU A 361 14.98 23.30 -3.89
CA LEU A 361 14.32 22.45 -2.90
C LEU A 361 14.16 23.14 -1.53
N PHE A 362 15.18 23.87 -1.10
CA PHE A 362 15.10 24.61 0.16
C PHE A 362 14.56 26.03 -0.01
N GLY A 363 14.49 26.59 -1.22
CA GLY A 363 14.10 27.98 -1.47
C GLY A 363 15.27 28.97 -1.32
N ASN A 364 15.11 30.17 -1.91
CA ASN A 364 16.13 31.23 -1.84
C ASN A 364 16.12 31.93 -0.47
N ALA A 365 17.31 32.28 0.05
CA ALA A 365 17.46 33.24 1.14
C ALA A 365 17.04 34.63 0.64
N GLY A 366 15.76 34.98 0.79
CA GLY A 366 15.19 36.22 0.27
C GLY A 366 13.72 36.13 -0.18
N GLU A 367 13.12 34.93 -0.23
CA GLU A 367 11.67 34.81 -0.35
C GLU A 367 11.01 35.25 0.97
N SER A 368 10.36 36.42 0.97
CA SER A 368 9.55 36.89 2.09
C SER A 368 8.25 36.07 2.20
N GLY A 369 8.07 35.33 3.30
CA GLY A 369 6.88 34.51 3.57
C GLY A 369 7.22 33.06 3.96
N GLN A 370 6.20 32.18 4.00
CA GLN A 370 6.19 30.76 4.44
C GLN A 370 7.36 29.87 3.96
N SER A 371 8.12 30.28 2.93
CA SER A 371 9.40 29.67 2.53
C SER A 371 10.47 29.72 3.64
N SER A 372 10.40 30.71 4.53
CA SER A 372 11.28 30.79 5.71
C SER A 372 11.03 29.65 6.70
N GLU A 373 9.79 29.18 6.83
CA GLU A 373 9.39 28.16 7.81
C GLU A 373 10.01 26.78 7.47
N LEU A 374 10.04 26.41 6.19
CA LEU A 374 10.77 25.23 5.70
C LEU A 374 12.29 25.37 5.91
N GLY A 375 12.81 26.57 5.64
CA GLY A 375 14.22 26.89 5.82
C GLY A 375 14.68 26.86 7.28
N GLU A 376 13.78 27.14 8.23
CA GLU A 376 14.03 27.01 9.66
C GLU A 376 13.90 25.56 10.12
N LYS A 377 12.83 24.86 9.73
CA LYS A 377 12.60 23.44 10.03
C LYS A 377 13.77 22.56 9.61
N TYR A 378 14.37 22.84 8.46
CA TYR A 378 15.48 22.08 7.90
C TYR A 378 16.81 22.85 7.86
N ARG A 379 16.97 23.87 8.71
CA ARG A 379 18.15 24.77 8.72
C ARG A 379 19.48 24.01 8.75
N TRP A 380 19.57 23.00 9.62
CA TRP A 380 20.79 22.20 9.79
C TRP A 380 21.07 21.30 8.60
N MET A 381 20.03 20.72 8.00
CA MET A 381 20.16 19.92 6.79
C MET A 381 20.61 20.77 5.62
N ARG A 382 20.01 21.96 5.46
CA ARG A 382 20.45 22.92 4.44
C ARG A 382 21.95 23.24 4.61
N ALA A 383 22.41 23.53 5.83
CA ALA A 383 23.82 23.81 6.10
C ALA A 383 24.75 22.61 5.78
N LEU A 384 24.37 21.39 6.22
CA LEU A 384 25.13 20.17 5.94
C LEU A 384 25.27 19.90 4.44
N TYR A 385 24.16 19.94 3.71
CA TYR A 385 24.16 19.68 2.27
C TYR A 385 24.82 20.79 1.47
N GLN A 386 24.68 22.05 1.91
CA GLN A 386 25.45 23.15 1.35
C GLN A 386 26.95 22.91 1.53
N LYS A 387 27.42 22.44 2.69
CA LYS A 387 28.84 22.12 2.94
C LYS A 387 29.39 21.06 1.97
N ILE A 388 28.58 20.04 1.65
CA ILE A 388 28.95 19.00 0.67
C ILE A 388 29.17 19.61 -0.72
N VAL A 389 28.30 20.56 -1.10
CA VAL A 389 28.29 21.15 -2.43
C VAL A 389 29.13 22.44 -2.53
N SER A 390 29.52 23.04 -1.41
CA SER A 390 30.23 24.33 -1.36
C SER A 390 31.74 24.20 -1.22
N SER A 391 32.32 22.99 -1.18
CA SER A 391 33.75 22.76 -1.04
C SER A 391 34.59 23.29 -2.23
N GLU A 392 34.64 24.60 -2.41
CA GLU A 392 35.83 25.30 -2.87
C GLU A 392 36.88 25.19 -1.78
N VAL A 393 38.13 25.04 -2.20
CA VAL A 393 39.31 24.97 -1.32
C VAL A 393 39.30 26.18 -0.38
N PRO A 394 39.15 26.01 0.94
CA PRO A 394 39.59 27.05 1.85
C PRO A 394 41.11 27.08 1.73
N ALA A 395 41.67 28.21 1.30
CA ALA A 395 43.05 28.51 1.61
C ALA A 395 43.20 28.35 3.13
N TYR A 396 44.15 27.50 3.52
CA TYR A 396 44.57 27.19 4.89
C TYR A 396 43.90 28.04 5.98
N SER A 397 42.91 27.46 6.66
CA SER A 397 42.37 27.98 7.90
C SER A 397 41.94 26.79 8.74
N GLU A 398 42.92 26.19 9.42
CA GLU A 398 42.69 25.36 10.59
C GLU A 398 41.86 26.20 11.57
N THR A 399 40.59 25.87 11.78
CA THR A 399 39.83 26.09 13.05
C THR A 399 38.32 25.89 12.95
N VAL A 400 37.72 25.62 11.78
CA VAL A 400 36.26 25.41 11.71
C VAL A 400 35.90 23.93 11.48
N ASP A 401 35.56 23.28 12.60
CA ASP A 401 34.50 22.29 12.76
C ASP A 401 34.75 20.79 12.51
N SER A 402 35.75 20.26 13.22
CA SER A 402 35.67 18.90 13.80
C SER A 402 34.59 18.81 14.89
N GLU A 403 34.39 19.91 15.64
CA GLU A 403 33.44 19.95 16.75
C GLU A 403 31.98 19.97 16.29
N VAL A 404 31.59 20.73 15.26
CA VAL A 404 30.18 20.72 14.78
C VAL A 404 29.78 19.40 14.15
N CYS A 405 30.67 18.70 13.43
CA CYS A 405 30.37 17.35 12.91
C CYS A 405 30.27 16.32 14.05
N SER A 406 31.18 16.38 15.04
CA SER A 406 31.13 15.50 16.22
C SER A 406 29.93 15.81 17.12
N TRP A 407 29.54 17.08 17.21
CA TRP A 407 28.37 17.55 17.94
C TRP A 407 27.07 17.14 17.23
N LEU A 408 26.99 17.28 15.89
CA LEU A 408 25.83 16.81 15.10
C LEU A 408 25.66 15.29 15.20
N ILE A 409 26.75 14.52 15.13
CA ILE A 409 26.71 13.06 15.33
C ILE A 409 26.22 12.73 16.74
N ARG A 410 26.64 13.49 17.78
CA ARG A 410 26.13 13.32 19.14
C ARG A 410 24.66 13.69 19.27
N LYS A 411 24.22 14.82 18.69
CA LYS A 411 22.83 15.31 18.78
C LYS A 411 21.85 14.46 17.97
N LEU A 412 22.27 13.86 16.86
CA LEU A 412 21.45 12.99 15.99
C LEU A 412 21.30 11.56 16.52
N LEU A 413 22.17 11.10 17.42
CA LEU A 413 22.12 9.76 18.03
C LEU A 413 21.42 9.75 19.40
N THR A 414 21.03 10.91 19.92
CA THR A 414 20.36 11.09 21.20
C THR A 414 19.12 11.96 21.01
N ASP A 415 18.04 11.38 20.50
CA ASP A 415 16.73 12.02 20.56
C ASP A 415 16.24 11.99 22.00
N ASP A 416 16.46 13.08 22.73
CA ASP A 416 15.69 13.45 23.91
C ASP A 416 15.41 14.95 23.84
N ASP A 417 14.23 15.29 23.33
CA ASP A 417 13.60 16.60 23.55
C ASP A 417 12.89 16.56 24.92
N HIS A 418 13.66 16.71 25.99
CA HIS A 418 13.12 17.15 27.28
C HIS A 418 13.99 18.29 27.86
N PRO A 419 13.41 19.46 28.16
CA PRO A 419 14.13 20.50 28.88
C PRO A 419 14.19 20.11 30.36
N GLN A 420 15.33 19.58 30.82
CA GLN A 420 15.58 19.41 32.25
C GLN A 420 16.41 20.58 32.82
N SER A 421 15.84 21.14 33.89
CA SER A 421 16.43 22.06 34.87
C SER A 421 17.75 21.51 35.45
N PRO A 422 18.70 22.37 35.87
CA PRO A 422 19.94 21.94 36.46
C PRO A 422 19.73 21.60 37.95
N ASP A 423 19.91 20.35 38.33
CA ASP A 423 20.57 19.92 39.58
C ASP A 423 20.34 18.41 39.79
N GLU A 424 21.40 17.60 39.64
CA GLU A 424 21.85 16.61 40.65
C GLU A 424 23.05 15.80 40.14
N LYS A 425 24.02 15.59 41.04
CA LYS A 425 25.30 14.89 40.82
C LYS A 425 25.17 13.36 40.98
N PRO A 426 26.11 12.57 40.44
CA PRO A 426 25.94 11.15 40.15
C PRO A 426 26.30 10.23 41.32
N SER A 427 25.66 9.06 41.39
CA SER A 427 26.11 7.92 42.20
C SER A 427 26.45 6.69 41.33
N GLN A 428 27.73 6.34 41.41
CA GLN A 428 28.44 5.08 41.18
C GLN A 428 27.61 3.80 41.50
N LEU A 429 27.74 2.61 40.90
CA LEU A 429 28.88 1.81 40.40
C LEU A 429 28.33 0.49 39.71
N PRO A 430 29.12 -0.52 39.26
CA PRO A 430 29.14 -1.03 37.88
C PRO A 430 28.68 -2.49 37.71
N VAL A 431 28.34 -2.93 36.48
CA VAL A 431 28.63 -4.32 36.05
C VAL A 431 28.81 -4.39 34.53
N ASP A 432 30.00 -4.81 34.10
CA ASP A 432 30.32 -5.33 32.76
C ASP A 432 30.10 -6.84 32.77
N PRO A 433 29.45 -7.42 31.74
CA PRO A 433 29.99 -8.68 31.26
C PRO A 433 29.92 -8.83 29.73
N LEU A 434 30.94 -8.32 29.03
CA LEU A 434 31.56 -9.08 27.95
C LEU A 434 32.26 -10.31 28.56
N GLN A 435 31.53 -11.41 28.72
CA GLN A 435 32.04 -12.79 28.61
C GLN A 435 30.93 -13.79 28.99
N LEU A 436 30.26 -14.36 27.98
CA LEU A 436 29.98 -15.79 28.00
C LEU A 436 29.78 -16.36 26.58
N ALA A 437 30.70 -17.26 26.24
CA ALA A 437 30.54 -18.46 25.41
C ALA A 437 30.34 -18.31 23.88
N SER A 438 31.49 -18.24 23.21
CA SER A 438 31.77 -18.95 21.96
C SER A 438 31.69 -20.47 22.13
N ARG A 439 30.62 -21.12 21.63
CA ARG A 439 30.60 -22.52 21.16
C ARG A 439 29.48 -22.69 20.12
N GLY A 440 29.82 -22.90 18.84
CA GLY A 440 28.95 -23.67 17.94
C GLY A 440 29.08 -25.18 18.25
N PRO A 441 28.23 -26.10 17.74
CA PRO A 441 27.32 -25.98 16.59
C PRO A 441 25.89 -26.56 16.76
N SER A 442 24.93 -26.17 15.90
CA SER A 442 24.08 -27.06 15.07
C SER A 442 22.90 -26.30 14.44
N VAL A 443 22.64 -26.56 13.16
CA VAL A 443 21.55 -25.99 12.37
C VAL A 443 20.20 -26.56 12.82
N SER A 444 19.36 -25.75 13.47
CA SER A 444 17.91 -25.93 13.53
C SER A 444 17.23 -24.56 13.67
N SER A 445 16.26 -24.29 12.80
CA SER A 445 15.38 -23.13 12.79
C SER A 445 14.82 -22.80 14.17
N MET A 446 15.05 -21.58 14.68
CA MET A 446 14.29 -21.07 15.82
C MET A 446 13.64 -19.74 15.42
N SER A 447 12.31 -19.72 15.46
CA SER A 447 11.50 -18.50 15.54
C SER A 447 12.00 -17.68 16.73
N PRO A 448 12.10 -16.34 16.64
CA PRO A 448 12.52 -15.50 17.77
C PRO A 448 11.43 -15.36 18.85
N PHE A 449 10.27 -16.02 18.67
CA PHE A 449 9.12 -15.95 19.56
C PHE A 449 8.93 -17.27 20.31
N SER A 450 8.37 -17.22 21.51
CA SER A 450 8.01 -18.43 22.25
C SER A 450 6.91 -19.21 21.53
N GLU A 451 6.94 -20.53 21.66
CA GLU A 451 5.97 -21.46 21.10
C GLU A 451 5.28 -22.23 22.25
N PRO A 452 4.09 -21.82 22.73
CA PRO A 452 3.27 -20.68 22.30
C PRO A 452 3.73 -19.33 22.89
N LEU A 453 3.15 -18.23 22.39
CA LEU A 453 3.35 -16.87 22.90
C LEU A 453 2.86 -16.72 24.35
N ASP A 454 3.68 -16.08 25.17
CA ASP A 454 3.32 -15.73 26.55
C ASP A 454 2.39 -14.51 26.57
N LEU A 455 1.26 -14.63 27.29
CA LEU A 455 0.28 -13.57 27.48
C LEU A 455 0.36 -12.99 28.91
N PRO A 456 0.17 -11.68 29.11
CA PRO A 456 -0.24 -10.67 28.12
C PRO A 456 0.90 -10.21 27.20
N LEU A 457 0.57 -9.91 25.95
CA LEU A 457 1.53 -9.42 24.96
C LEU A 457 1.86 -7.94 25.22
N SER A 458 3.14 -7.59 25.33
CA SER A 458 3.56 -6.18 25.39
C SER A 458 3.37 -5.49 24.03
N GLN A 459 3.24 -4.17 24.01
CA GLN A 459 3.13 -3.41 22.76
C GLN A 459 4.37 -3.57 21.86
N GLU A 460 5.55 -3.69 22.47
CA GLU A 460 6.81 -3.93 21.76
C GLU A 460 6.82 -5.33 21.12
N THR A 461 6.44 -6.36 21.87
CA THR A 461 6.30 -7.74 21.36
C THR A 461 5.25 -7.80 20.25
N LEU A 462 4.12 -7.13 20.40
CA LEU A 462 3.08 -7.05 19.37
C LEU A 462 3.60 -6.40 18.08
N ALA A 463 4.38 -5.32 18.20
CA ALA A 463 5.00 -4.65 17.06
C ALA A 463 6.02 -5.57 16.37
N LEU A 464 6.80 -6.34 17.12
CA LEU A 464 7.75 -7.32 16.59
C LEU A 464 7.04 -8.48 15.87
N VAL A 465 5.97 -9.03 16.45
CA VAL A 465 5.16 -10.08 15.84
C VAL A 465 4.50 -9.57 14.56
N ASN A 466 3.91 -8.38 14.57
CA ASN A 466 3.34 -7.79 13.36
C ASN A 466 4.39 -7.54 12.27
N ALA A 467 5.56 -7.01 12.64
CA ALA A 467 6.67 -6.86 11.69
C ALA A 467 7.12 -8.21 11.09
N HIS A 468 7.06 -9.29 11.86
CA HIS A 468 7.36 -10.64 11.41
C HIS A 468 6.29 -11.23 10.48
N LEU A 469 5.00 -11.00 10.78
CA LEU A 469 3.87 -11.57 10.04
C LEU A 469 3.47 -10.79 8.78
N THR A 470 3.68 -9.47 8.73
CA THR A 470 3.32 -8.63 7.58
C THR A 470 3.85 -9.15 6.22
N PRO A 471 5.09 -9.64 6.07
CA PRO A 471 5.58 -10.15 4.79
C PRO A 471 5.07 -11.56 4.44
N PHE A 472 4.38 -12.26 5.33
CA PHE A 472 3.96 -13.65 5.09
C PHE A 472 2.76 -13.72 4.13
N THR A 473 2.58 -14.85 3.45
CA THR A 473 1.32 -15.19 2.78
C THR A 473 0.26 -15.57 3.82
N PRO A 474 -1.04 -15.52 3.51
CA PRO A 474 -2.06 -15.96 4.47
C PRO A 474 -1.84 -17.38 4.99
N GLN A 475 -1.39 -18.31 4.15
CA GLN A 475 -1.06 -19.68 4.56
C GLN A 475 0.09 -19.71 5.57
N GLN A 476 1.14 -18.91 5.35
CA GLN A 476 2.27 -18.80 6.27
C GLN A 476 1.86 -18.14 7.60
N ILE A 477 0.97 -17.13 7.57
CA ILE A 477 0.43 -16.51 8.79
C ILE A 477 -0.42 -17.53 9.57
N LEU A 478 -1.26 -18.30 8.88
CA LEU A 478 -2.08 -19.35 9.47
C LEU A 478 -1.23 -20.47 10.07
N GLU A 479 -0.18 -20.90 9.37
CA GLU A 479 0.77 -21.91 9.85
C GLU A 479 1.52 -21.43 11.08
N TRP A 480 2.04 -20.19 11.06
CA TRP A 480 2.67 -19.58 12.23
C TRP A 480 1.71 -19.52 13.41
N ALA A 481 0.45 -19.14 13.17
CA ALA A 481 -0.55 -18.98 14.21
C ALA A 481 -0.89 -20.30 14.90
N VAL A 482 -1.01 -21.40 14.15
CA VAL A 482 -1.26 -22.73 14.72
C VAL A 482 -0.18 -23.13 15.73
N THR A 483 1.07 -22.73 15.49
CA THR A 483 2.20 -23.02 16.39
C THR A 483 2.31 -22.04 17.55
N HIS A 484 2.12 -20.74 17.31
CA HIS A 484 2.50 -19.70 18.26
C HIS A 484 1.33 -19.11 19.05
N LEU A 485 0.09 -19.19 18.55
CA LEU A 485 -1.05 -18.57 19.23
C LEU A 485 -1.70 -19.55 20.21
N PRO A 486 -1.69 -19.26 21.53
CA PRO A 486 -2.38 -20.11 22.50
C PRO A 486 -3.90 -20.01 22.28
N GLY A 487 -4.61 -21.11 22.59
CA GLY A 487 -6.08 -21.15 22.57
C GLY A 487 -6.69 -20.61 21.28
N LEU A 488 -6.15 -21.03 20.12
CA LEU A 488 -6.51 -20.53 18.80
C LEU A 488 -7.82 -21.14 18.29
N TYR A 489 -8.76 -20.27 17.94
CA TYR A 489 -10.02 -20.60 17.26
C TYR A 489 -10.19 -19.72 16.04
N GLN A 490 -11.19 -20.00 15.20
CA GLN A 490 -11.62 -19.06 14.16
C GLN A 490 -13.06 -18.64 14.42
N THR A 491 -13.28 -17.34 14.66
CA THR A 491 -14.62 -16.75 14.76
C THR A 491 -15.07 -16.33 13.37
N THR A 492 -16.17 -16.91 12.88
CA THR A 492 -16.62 -16.72 11.50
C THR A 492 -18.12 -16.49 11.41
N ALA A 493 -18.52 -15.57 10.55
CA ALA A 493 -19.89 -15.43 10.06
C ALA A 493 -20.06 -16.02 8.65
N PHE A 494 -19.10 -16.86 8.23
CA PHE A 494 -19.04 -17.50 6.91
C PHE A 494 -19.03 -16.52 5.73
N GLY A 495 -18.50 -15.32 5.94
CA GLY A 495 -18.12 -14.42 4.84
C GLY A 495 -16.93 -14.97 4.04
N LEU A 496 -16.80 -14.57 2.78
CA LEU A 496 -15.82 -15.14 1.85
C LEU A 496 -14.39 -15.22 2.40
N THR A 497 -13.91 -14.15 3.04
CA THR A 497 -12.56 -14.16 3.64
C THR A 497 -12.40 -15.20 4.74
N GLY A 498 -13.41 -15.36 5.59
CA GLY A 498 -13.39 -16.40 6.62
C GLY A 498 -13.38 -17.80 6.01
N LEU A 499 -14.15 -18.02 4.94
CA LEU A 499 -14.18 -19.29 4.20
C LEU A 499 -12.84 -19.62 3.55
N VAL A 500 -12.15 -18.63 2.97
CA VAL A 500 -10.79 -18.82 2.45
C VAL A 500 -9.84 -19.28 3.56
N ALA A 501 -9.88 -18.66 4.75
CA ALA A 501 -9.05 -19.10 5.87
C ALA A 501 -9.40 -20.53 6.33
N ILE A 502 -10.69 -20.91 6.31
CA ILE A 502 -11.13 -22.28 6.63
C ILE A 502 -10.52 -23.29 5.67
N ASP A 503 -10.61 -23.00 4.37
CA ASP A 503 -10.10 -23.85 3.30
C ASP A 503 -8.58 -23.98 3.35
N MET A 504 -7.86 -22.85 3.53
CA MET A 504 -6.41 -22.85 3.69
C MET A 504 -5.96 -23.69 4.88
N LEU A 505 -6.57 -23.50 6.06
CA LEU A 505 -6.28 -24.29 7.26
C LEU A 505 -6.50 -25.79 7.03
N SER A 506 -7.53 -26.17 6.28
CA SER A 506 -7.81 -27.58 5.98
C SER A 506 -6.74 -28.26 5.12
N LYS A 507 -5.92 -27.48 4.41
CA LYS A 507 -4.86 -27.94 3.51
C LYS A 507 -3.47 -27.91 4.16
N LEU A 508 -3.31 -27.31 5.34
CA LEU A 508 -2.01 -27.19 6.00
C LEU A 508 -1.57 -28.55 6.58
N SER A 509 -0.38 -29.01 6.17
CA SER A 509 0.18 -30.30 6.59
C SER A 509 0.69 -30.31 8.03
N SER A 510 1.03 -29.13 8.57
CA SER A 510 1.52 -28.92 9.95
C SER A 510 0.42 -29.03 11.01
N SER A 511 -0.86 -29.04 10.60
CA SER A 511 -2.00 -29.03 11.50
C SER A 511 -2.68 -30.40 11.51
N SER A 512 -2.27 -31.29 12.42
CA SER A 512 -2.96 -32.57 12.66
C SER A 512 -4.39 -32.38 13.17
N SER A 513 -4.73 -31.21 13.72
CA SER A 513 -6.10 -30.78 14.05
C SER A 513 -6.24 -29.27 13.81
N PRO A 514 -6.96 -28.82 12.77
CA PRO A 514 -7.16 -27.39 12.52
C PRO A 514 -7.94 -26.73 13.68
N PRO A 515 -7.75 -25.41 13.91
CA PRO A 515 -8.47 -24.68 14.97
C PRO A 515 -9.99 -24.90 14.92
N PRO A 516 -10.73 -25.00 16.03
CA PRO A 516 -12.19 -25.12 15.96
C PRO A 516 -12.85 -23.81 15.48
N LEU A 517 -14.08 -23.90 14.98
CA LEU A 517 -14.84 -22.75 14.49
C LEU A 517 -15.82 -22.27 15.56
N ILE A 518 -15.99 -20.96 15.68
CA ILE A 518 -17.03 -20.32 16.50
C ILE A 518 -17.96 -19.55 15.56
N PHE A 519 -19.25 -19.90 15.61
CA PHE A 519 -20.32 -19.18 14.91
C PHE A 519 -21.25 -18.54 15.94
N LEU A 520 -21.47 -17.24 15.79
CA LEU A 520 -22.42 -16.48 16.60
C LEU A 520 -23.74 -16.44 15.84
N ASP A 521 -24.67 -17.27 16.25
CA ASP A 521 -26.02 -17.31 15.69
C ASP A 521 -26.83 -16.19 16.34
N THR A 522 -27.00 -15.09 15.60
CA THR A 522 -27.76 -13.92 16.04
C THR A 522 -29.26 -14.19 16.10
N LEU A 523 -29.73 -15.35 15.63
CA LEU A 523 -31.13 -15.71 15.38
C LEU A 523 -31.78 -14.98 14.19
N TYR A 524 -31.08 -14.00 13.60
CA TYR A 524 -31.55 -13.17 12.49
C TYR A 524 -30.68 -13.30 11.23
N HIS A 525 -29.91 -14.39 11.09
CA HIS A 525 -29.21 -14.68 9.84
C HIS A 525 -30.17 -15.07 8.72
N PHE A 526 -29.73 -14.95 7.48
CA PHE A 526 -30.44 -15.51 6.33
C PHE A 526 -30.44 -17.05 6.37
N THR A 527 -31.47 -17.67 5.81
CA THR A 527 -31.54 -19.12 5.62
C THR A 527 -30.32 -19.65 4.87
N GLU A 528 -29.89 -18.96 3.81
CA GLU A 528 -28.70 -19.33 3.03
C GLU A 528 -27.40 -19.33 3.86
N THR A 529 -27.33 -18.54 4.95
CA THR A 529 -26.18 -18.58 5.87
C THR A 529 -26.20 -19.87 6.70
N TYR A 530 -27.36 -20.30 7.20
CA TYR A 530 -27.49 -21.55 7.95
C TYR A 530 -27.20 -22.78 7.07
N GLU A 531 -27.68 -22.77 5.82
CA GLU A 531 -27.38 -23.81 4.84
C GLU A 531 -25.87 -23.92 4.59
N LEU A 532 -25.19 -22.77 4.42
CA LEU A 532 -23.75 -22.71 4.26
C LEU A 532 -22.99 -23.24 5.48
N VAL A 533 -23.47 -22.99 6.70
CA VAL A 533 -22.85 -23.55 7.93
C VAL A 533 -22.80 -25.07 7.86
N GLU A 534 -23.91 -25.71 7.49
CA GLU A 534 -23.99 -27.17 7.38
C GLU A 534 -23.15 -27.70 6.22
N GLU A 535 -23.09 -27.00 5.09
CA GLU A 535 -22.22 -27.35 3.97
C GLU A 535 -20.73 -27.29 4.37
N VAL A 536 -20.31 -26.25 5.10
CA VAL A 536 -18.93 -26.08 5.57
C VAL A 536 -18.57 -27.16 6.59
N LYS A 537 -19.45 -27.47 7.55
CA LYS A 537 -19.27 -28.60 8.48
C LYS A 537 -19.01 -29.91 7.73
N LYS A 538 -19.84 -30.20 6.73
CA LYS A 538 -19.72 -31.42 5.90
C LYS A 538 -18.46 -31.43 5.05
N ARG A 539 -18.12 -30.30 4.41
CA ARG A 539 -16.99 -30.19 3.47
C ARG A 539 -15.63 -30.32 4.14
N TYR A 540 -15.49 -29.75 5.34
CA TYR A 540 -14.21 -29.64 6.05
C TYR A 540 -14.11 -30.54 7.27
N GLY A 541 -15.19 -31.19 7.72
CA GLY A 541 -15.18 -32.06 8.89
C GLY A 541 -14.74 -31.35 10.17
N ARG A 542 -15.04 -30.04 10.29
CA ARG A 542 -14.64 -29.20 11.43
C ARG A 542 -15.80 -28.98 12.39
N ASP A 543 -15.50 -29.02 13.68
CA ASP A 543 -16.44 -28.64 14.73
C ASP A 543 -16.74 -27.14 14.65
N VAL A 544 -18.04 -26.82 14.65
CA VAL A 544 -18.56 -25.45 14.73
C VAL A 544 -19.31 -25.30 16.03
N HIS A 545 -18.72 -24.57 16.96
CA HIS A 545 -19.34 -24.17 18.21
C HIS A 545 -20.31 -23.02 17.94
N VAL A 546 -21.60 -23.27 18.13
CA VAL A 546 -22.65 -22.28 17.90
C VAL A 546 -23.04 -21.65 19.23
N TYR A 547 -22.95 -20.32 19.31
CA TYR A 547 -23.40 -19.55 20.47
C TYR A 547 -24.52 -18.61 20.05
N LYS A 548 -25.58 -18.58 20.86
CA LYS A 548 -26.79 -17.77 20.69
C LYS A 548 -26.89 -16.72 21.80
N PRO A 549 -27.76 -15.70 21.67
CA PRO A 549 -28.08 -14.78 22.77
C PRO A 549 -28.45 -15.56 24.05
N ASN A 550 -27.96 -15.09 25.20
CA ASN A 550 -28.14 -15.81 26.46
C ASN A 550 -29.63 -16.07 26.77
N GLY A 551 -29.97 -17.35 27.01
CA GLY A 551 -31.33 -17.79 27.30
C GLY A 551 -32.30 -17.84 26.12
N CYS A 552 -31.82 -17.63 24.88
CA CYS A 552 -32.67 -17.55 23.70
C CYS A 552 -32.33 -18.64 22.68
N ASP A 553 -33.26 -19.59 22.48
CA ASP A 553 -33.11 -20.64 21.46
C ASP A 553 -33.60 -20.22 20.07
N ASP A 554 -34.54 -19.29 20.01
CA ASP A 554 -35.16 -18.79 18.79
C ASP A 554 -35.55 -17.30 18.89
N VAL A 555 -35.97 -16.73 17.76
CA VAL A 555 -36.40 -15.32 17.65
C VAL A 555 -37.52 -14.99 18.63
N LYS A 556 -38.46 -15.91 18.89
CA LYS A 556 -39.59 -15.66 19.80
C LYS A 556 -39.12 -15.48 21.24
N ALA A 557 -38.20 -16.34 21.68
CA ALA A 557 -37.59 -16.22 23.01
C ALA A 557 -36.81 -14.90 23.14
N PHE A 558 -36.06 -14.52 22.09
CA PHE A 558 -35.31 -13.27 22.08
C PHE A 558 -36.24 -12.05 22.16
N GLU A 559 -37.28 -11.99 21.34
CA GLU A 559 -38.22 -10.86 21.31
C GLU A 559 -39.08 -10.79 22.58
N ALA A 560 -39.41 -11.93 23.20
CA ALA A 560 -40.07 -11.95 24.50
C ALA A 560 -39.19 -11.37 25.62
N GLN A 561 -37.87 -11.57 25.54
CA GLN A 561 -36.92 -11.10 26.55
C GLN A 561 -36.46 -9.65 26.33
N HIS A 562 -36.34 -9.24 25.06
CA HIS A 562 -35.66 -7.99 24.67
C HIS A 562 -36.55 -7.01 23.90
N GLY A 563 -37.78 -7.39 23.59
CA GLY A 563 -38.70 -6.63 22.75
C GLY A 563 -38.52 -6.90 21.26
N GLU A 564 -39.62 -6.76 20.50
CA GLU A 564 -39.60 -6.88 19.05
C GLU A 564 -38.73 -5.81 18.40
N LYS A 565 -38.04 -6.17 17.31
CA LYS A 565 -37.26 -5.24 16.49
C LYS A 565 -36.26 -4.39 17.27
N LEU A 566 -35.59 -4.98 18.27
CA LEU A 566 -34.60 -4.28 19.10
C LEU A 566 -33.53 -3.54 18.28
N TRP A 567 -33.15 -4.05 17.10
CA TRP A 567 -32.21 -3.39 16.18
C TRP A 567 -32.68 -2.01 15.65
N GLN A 568 -33.99 -1.72 15.70
CA GLN A 568 -34.56 -0.41 15.36
C GLN A 568 -34.63 0.50 16.59
N ASN A 569 -34.95 -0.07 17.75
CA ASN A 569 -35.20 0.68 18.98
C ASN A 569 -33.90 1.04 19.72
N ASN A 570 -32.94 0.11 19.76
CA ASN A 570 -31.65 0.28 20.42
C ASN A 570 -30.58 -0.63 19.80
N GLU A 571 -29.94 -0.15 18.75
CA GLU A 571 -28.94 -0.92 17.97
C GLU A 571 -27.73 -1.36 18.81
N SER A 572 -27.29 -0.54 19.77
CA SER A 572 -26.15 -0.88 20.65
C SER A 572 -26.48 -2.05 21.57
N VAL A 573 -27.69 -2.08 22.15
CA VAL A 573 -28.15 -3.20 22.99
C VAL A 573 -28.36 -4.46 22.15
N TYR A 574 -28.90 -4.32 20.94
CA TYR A 574 -29.02 -5.43 20.00
C TYR A 574 -27.65 -6.06 19.70
N ASP A 575 -26.66 -5.26 19.29
CA ASP A 575 -25.31 -5.76 18.97
C ASP A 575 -24.64 -6.41 20.18
N TRP A 576 -24.83 -5.85 21.38
CA TRP A 576 -24.34 -6.47 22.61
C TRP A 576 -24.97 -7.86 22.84
N ALA A 577 -26.30 -7.94 22.83
CA ALA A 577 -27.04 -9.15 23.19
C ALA A 577 -26.83 -10.29 22.18
N VAL A 578 -26.70 -9.98 20.89
CA VAL A 578 -26.61 -11.01 19.84
C VAL A 578 -25.20 -11.32 19.36
N LYS A 579 -24.20 -10.47 19.67
CA LYS A 579 -22.83 -10.66 19.18
C LYS A 579 -21.79 -10.59 20.29
N VAL A 580 -21.81 -9.53 21.10
CA VAL A 580 -20.72 -9.30 22.06
C VAL A 580 -20.80 -10.23 23.27
N GLU A 581 -21.97 -10.34 23.91
CA GLU A 581 -22.16 -11.27 25.03
C GLU A 581 -21.97 -12.73 24.60
N PRO A 582 -22.56 -13.21 23.48
CA PRO A 582 -22.34 -14.58 23.04
C PRO A 582 -20.88 -14.87 22.70
N ALA A 583 -20.14 -13.90 22.14
CA ALA A 583 -18.71 -14.03 21.89
C ALA A 583 -17.90 -14.11 23.19
N GLU A 584 -18.14 -13.22 24.15
CA GLU A 584 -17.47 -13.25 25.45
C GLU A 584 -17.68 -14.61 26.14
N ARG A 585 -18.94 -15.08 26.17
CA ARG A 585 -19.29 -16.36 26.77
C ARG A 585 -18.62 -17.51 26.03
N ALA A 586 -18.65 -17.53 24.70
CA ALA A 586 -17.93 -18.52 23.91
C ALA A 586 -16.43 -18.53 24.23
N TYR A 587 -15.80 -17.37 24.30
CA TYR A 587 -14.36 -17.27 24.56
C TYR A 587 -14.01 -17.75 25.96
N LYS A 588 -14.86 -17.47 26.95
CA LYS A 588 -14.69 -17.96 28.31
C LYS A 588 -14.89 -19.48 28.41
N ASP A 589 -16.00 -19.99 27.89
CA ASP A 589 -16.40 -21.39 28.01
C ASP A 589 -15.42 -22.33 27.29
N LEU A 590 -14.86 -21.87 26.15
CA LEU A 590 -13.93 -22.63 25.32
C LEU A 590 -12.44 -22.35 25.62
N GLY A 591 -12.14 -21.46 26.58
CA GLY A 591 -10.77 -21.08 26.93
C GLY A 591 -10.00 -20.39 25.78
N VAL A 592 -10.70 -19.62 24.95
CA VAL A 592 -10.15 -18.95 23.77
C VAL A 592 -9.22 -17.84 24.22
N ARG A 593 -8.01 -17.82 23.64
CA ARG A 593 -7.01 -16.76 23.87
C ARG A 593 -6.68 -16.02 22.58
N SER A 594 -6.96 -16.65 21.43
CA SER A 594 -6.68 -16.09 20.12
C SER A 594 -7.77 -16.46 19.11
N VAL A 595 -8.16 -15.54 18.25
CA VAL A 595 -9.16 -15.77 17.20
C VAL A 595 -8.67 -15.35 15.82
N ILE A 596 -8.90 -16.19 14.82
CA ILE A 596 -8.78 -15.83 13.41
C ILE A 596 -10.04 -15.09 12.98
N THR A 597 -9.89 -13.96 12.31
CA THR A 597 -11.00 -13.16 11.76
C THR A 597 -10.92 -13.06 10.23
N GLY A 598 -12.07 -12.75 9.61
CA GLY A 598 -12.17 -12.48 8.17
C GLY A 598 -12.06 -11.00 7.77
N ARG A 599 -11.37 -10.17 8.57
CA ARG A 599 -11.22 -8.72 8.31
C ARG A 599 -10.07 -8.46 7.32
N ARG A 600 -10.26 -7.49 6.42
CA ARG A 600 -9.26 -7.06 5.42
C ARG A 600 -9.22 -5.54 5.29
N ALA A 601 -8.06 -4.98 4.99
CA ALA A 601 -7.87 -3.55 4.79
C ALA A 601 -8.71 -3.00 3.62
N SER A 602 -8.86 -3.78 2.54
CA SER A 602 -9.66 -3.39 1.37
C SER A 602 -11.15 -3.22 1.65
N GLN A 603 -11.63 -3.61 2.84
CA GLN A 603 -13.02 -3.41 3.25
C GLN A 603 -13.29 -1.96 3.71
N GLY A 604 -12.24 -1.14 3.86
CA GLY A 604 -12.32 0.30 4.09
C GLY A 604 -12.67 0.71 5.53
N ALA A 605 -12.94 2.01 5.71
CA ALA A 605 -13.26 2.63 6.99
C ALA A 605 -12.23 2.27 8.10
N ASP A 606 -12.69 1.84 9.27
CA ASP A 606 -11.84 1.50 10.42
C ASP A 606 -10.92 0.29 10.15
N ARG A 607 -11.15 -0.45 9.06
CA ARG A 607 -10.29 -1.58 8.66
C ARG A 607 -9.07 -1.17 7.86
N ALA A 608 -8.99 0.07 7.36
CA ALA A 608 -7.96 0.47 6.39
C ALA A 608 -6.51 0.28 6.88
N ASN A 609 -6.28 0.34 8.20
CA ASN A 609 -4.95 0.22 8.82
C ASN A 609 -4.74 -1.11 9.57
N LEU A 610 -5.53 -2.15 9.25
CA LEU A 610 -5.48 -3.46 9.87
C LEU A 610 -4.06 -4.06 9.87
N GLN A 611 -3.65 -4.58 11.02
CA GLN A 611 -2.41 -5.34 11.18
C GLN A 611 -2.68 -6.86 11.15
N PRO A 612 -1.66 -7.70 10.86
CA PRO A 612 -1.80 -9.15 10.91
C PRO A 612 -2.31 -9.68 12.26
N LEU A 613 -1.84 -9.11 13.38
CA LEU A 613 -2.22 -9.45 14.74
C LEU A 613 -2.59 -8.19 15.54
N GLU A 614 -3.74 -8.20 16.17
CA GLU A 614 -4.20 -7.14 17.08
C GLU A 614 -4.43 -7.72 18.48
N VAL A 615 -4.36 -6.88 19.51
CA VAL A 615 -4.77 -7.20 20.87
C VAL A 615 -5.95 -6.30 21.19
N ASP A 616 -7.10 -6.85 21.58
CA ASP A 616 -8.21 -6.01 22.04
C ASP A 616 -8.10 -5.63 23.52
N THR A 617 -9.00 -4.78 24.00
CA THR A 617 -8.95 -4.29 25.38
C THR A 617 -9.17 -5.37 26.44
N THR A 618 -9.66 -6.55 26.07
CA THR A 618 -9.77 -7.73 26.96
C THR A 618 -8.49 -8.57 27.00
N GLY A 619 -7.52 -8.28 26.12
CA GLY A 619 -6.29 -9.06 25.94
C GLY A 619 -6.45 -10.23 24.97
N LEU A 620 -7.56 -10.33 24.23
CA LEU A 620 -7.77 -11.34 23.19
C LEU A 620 -6.92 -11.02 21.97
N LEU A 621 -6.17 -12.01 21.48
CA LEU A 621 -5.42 -11.87 20.23
C LEU A 621 -6.35 -12.06 19.02
N LYS A 622 -6.33 -11.12 18.07
CA LYS A 622 -7.12 -11.14 16.83
C LYS A 622 -6.19 -11.24 15.64
N LEU A 623 -6.14 -12.41 15.01
CA LEU A 623 -5.35 -12.66 13.80
C LEU A 623 -6.18 -12.37 12.55
N ASN A 624 -5.64 -11.56 11.65
CA ASN A 624 -6.22 -11.19 10.36
C ASN A 624 -5.34 -11.74 9.22
N PRO A 625 -5.37 -13.04 8.92
CA PRO A 625 -4.41 -13.66 8.00
C PRO A 625 -4.54 -13.17 6.55
N LEU A 626 -5.71 -12.65 6.18
CA LEU A 626 -5.98 -12.07 4.87
C LEU A 626 -6.01 -10.53 4.90
N PHE A 627 -5.40 -9.88 5.90
CA PHE A 627 -5.49 -8.43 6.10
C PHE A 627 -5.16 -7.62 4.83
N ALA A 628 -4.17 -8.06 4.04
CA ALA A 628 -3.72 -7.37 2.83
C ALA A 628 -4.42 -7.81 1.52
N TRP A 629 -5.30 -8.83 1.56
CA TRP A 629 -5.96 -9.31 0.34
C TRP A 629 -7.09 -8.38 -0.11
N SER A 630 -7.17 -8.12 -1.41
CA SER A 630 -8.32 -7.45 -2.02
C SER A 630 -9.54 -8.38 -2.08
N PHE A 631 -10.72 -7.82 -2.38
CA PHE A 631 -11.91 -8.64 -2.62
C PHE A 631 -11.71 -9.59 -3.80
N ASN A 632 -10.99 -9.15 -4.84
CA ASN A 632 -10.74 -9.96 -6.03
C ASN A 632 -9.83 -11.15 -5.73
N ASP A 633 -8.84 -11.00 -4.83
CA ASP A 633 -7.98 -12.11 -4.42
C ASP A 633 -8.78 -13.19 -3.69
N VAL A 634 -9.70 -12.75 -2.81
CA VAL A 634 -10.62 -13.63 -2.10
C VAL A 634 -11.56 -14.34 -3.08
N ASP A 635 -12.22 -13.60 -3.97
CA ASP A 635 -13.14 -14.15 -4.96
C ASP A 635 -12.44 -15.13 -5.92
N ALA A 636 -11.23 -14.80 -6.38
CA ALA A 636 -10.42 -15.68 -7.22
C ALA A 636 -10.08 -16.98 -6.49
N TYR A 637 -9.67 -16.92 -5.22
CA TYR A 637 -9.35 -18.11 -4.44
C TYR A 637 -10.59 -19.01 -4.24
N ILE A 638 -11.73 -18.43 -3.90
CA ILE A 638 -13.00 -19.16 -3.71
C ILE A 638 -13.34 -19.94 -4.98
N LYS A 639 -13.24 -19.31 -6.15
CA LYS A 639 -13.51 -19.93 -7.45
C LYS A 639 -12.50 -21.00 -7.82
N GLU A 640 -11.21 -20.71 -7.69
CA GLU A 640 -10.13 -21.64 -8.04
C GLU A 640 -10.16 -22.92 -7.19
N ASN A 641 -10.52 -22.78 -5.91
CA ASN A 641 -10.50 -23.88 -4.95
C ASN A 641 -11.87 -24.52 -4.71
N ASN A 642 -12.92 -24.07 -5.43
CA ASN A 642 -14.31 -24.50 -5.25
C ASN A 642 -14.74 -24.48 -3.78
N VAL A 643 -14.45 -23.37 -3.09
CA VAL A 643 -14.82 -23.17 -1.69
C VAL A 643 -16.34 -22.90 -1.61
N PRO A 644 -17.09 -23.60 -0.75
CA PRO A 644 -18.49 -23.28 -0.50
C PRO A 644 -18.66 -21.83 -0.09
N HIS A 645 -19.66 -21.15 -0.66
CA HIS A 645 -19.95 -19.76 -0.35
C HIS A 645 -21.45 -19.50 -0.33
N ASN A 646 -21.84 -18.38 0.28
CA ASN A 646 -23.24 -18.06 0.48
C ASN A 646 -23.92 -17.77 -0.88
N ALA A 647 -25.01 -18.47 -1.18
CA ALA A 647 -25.77 -18.31 -2.43
C ALA A 647 -26.34 -16.89 -2.64
N LEU A 648 -26.42 -16.07 -1.58
CA LEU A 648 -26.77 -14.66 -1.71
C LEU A 648 -25.72 -13.84 -2.48
N LEU A 649 -24.47 -14.28 -2.54
CA LEU A 649 -23.42 -13.61 -3.31
C LEU A 649 -23.81 -13.52 -4.80
N ASP A 650 -24.30 -14.62 -5.36
CA ASP A 650 -24.78 -14.70 -6.76
C ASP A 650 -26.00 -13.80 -7.00
N LYS A 651 -26.73 -13.46 -5.93
CA LYS A 651 -27.90 -12.56 -5.97
C LYS A 651 -27.50 -11.08 -5.79
N GLY A 652 -26.20 -10.77 -5.69
CA GLY A 652 -25.65 -9.41 -5.60
C GLY A 652 -25.28 -8.94 -4.18
N TYR A 653 -25.26 -9.82 -3.18
CA TYR A 653 -24.85 -9.48 -1.82
C TYR A 653 -23.34 -9.66 -1.62
N LYS A 654 -22.58 -8.56 -1.58
CA LYS A 654 -21.11 -8.60 -1.40
C LYS A 654 -20.66 -8.79 0.06
N SER A 655 -21.53 -8.48 1.02
CA SER A 655 -21.29 -8.65 2.45
C SER A 655 -22.60 -9.05 3.14
N VAL A 656 -22.60 -10.15 3.89
CA VAL A 656 -23.81 -10.75 4.48
C VAL A 656 -23.68 -10.81 6.01
N GLY A 657 -24.79 -10.53 6.69
CA GLY A 657 -24.98 -10.75 8.13
C GLY A 657 -26.48 -10.82 8.40
N ASP A 658 -26.98 -10.16 9.45
CA ASP A 658 -28.42 -10.21 9.76
C ASP A 658 -29.32 -9.69 8.61
N TRP A 659 -30.46 -10.34 8.38
CA TRP A 659 -31.31 -10.07 7.22
C TRP A 659 -31.91 -8.66 7.19
N HIS A 660 -32.16 -8.07 8.36
CA HIS A 660 -32.74 -6.73 8.50
C HIS A 660 -31.72 -5.60 8.32
N SER A 661 -30.43 -5.91 8.21
CA SER A 661 -29.35 -4.91 8.10
C SER A 661 -28.34 -5.26 7.01
N THR A 662 -28.81 -6.02 6.00
CA THR A 662 -28.05 -6.37 4.81
C THR A 662 -28.86 -6.05 3.55
N GLU A 663 -28.33 -5.17 2.72
CA GLU A 663 -28.85 -4.86 1.39
C GLU A 663 -27.92 -5.36 0.30
N LYS A 664 -28.46 -5.50 -0.92
CA LYS A 664 -27.65 -5.70 -2.13
C LYS A 664 -26.85 -4.43 -2.41
N SER A 665 -25.63 -4.58 -2.92
CA SER A 665 -24.89 -3.43 -3.43
C SER A 665 -25.58 -2.83 -4.65
N LYS A 666 -25.76 -1.52 -4.66
CA LYS A 666 -26.34 -0.74 -5.77
C LYS A 666 -25.26 -0.24 -6.72
N ALA A 667 -25.65 0.12 -7.94
CA ALA A 667 -24.72 0.74 -8.89
C ALA A 667 -24.25 2.09 -8.34
N GLY A 668 -22.93 2.28 -8.22
CA GLY A 668 -22.32 3.46 -7.60
C GLY A 668 -21.89 3.31 -6.14
N ASP A 669 -22.25 2.20 -5.48
CA ASP A 669 -21.79 1.90 -4.11
C ASP A 669 -20.26 1.71 -4.07
N ILE A 670 -19.60 2.48 -3.20
CA ILE A 670 -18.14 2.40 -3.00
C ILE A 670 -17.85 1.40 -1.87
N GLY A 671 -17.32 0.23 -2.23
CA GLY A 671 -16.76 -0.74 -1.28
C GLY A 671 -17.62 -1.98 -1.04
N GLU A 672 -16.96 -3.09 -0.66
CA GLU A 672 -17.57 -4.41 -0.43
C GLU A 672 -18.67 -4.42 0.64
N ARG A 673 -18.57 -3.51 1.62
CA ARG A 673 -19.48 -3.44 2.76
C ARG A 673 -20.59 -2.40 2.60
N ALA A 674 -20.75 -1.77 1.43
CA ALA A 674 -21.73 -0.70 1.23
C ALA A 674 -23.19 -1.13 1.48
N GLY A 675 -23.52 -2.42 1.30
CA GLY A 675 -24.84 -2.97 1.64
C GLY A 675 -25.08 -3.16 3.13
N ARG A 676 -24.10 -2.88 4.00
CA ARG A 676 -24.22 -2.97 5.45
C ARG A 676 -24.59 -1.61 6.01
N TRP A 677 -25.64 -1.55 6.83
CA TRP A 677 -26.07 -0.33 7.53
C TRP A 677 -26.35 0.87 6.61
N ALA A 678 -26.95 0.63 5.45
CA ALA A 678 -27.29 1.67 4.50
C ALA A 678 -28.06 2.83 5.19
N GLY A 679 -27.53 4.06 5.05
CA GLY A 679 -28.10 5.26 5.66
C GLY A 679 -27.73 5.53 7.12
N LYS A 680 -26.76 4.80 7.70
CA LYS A 680 -26.25 5.01 9.06
C LYS A 680 -24.76 5.39 9.07
N GLU A 681 -24.30 6.06 10.13
CA GLU A 681 -22.87 6.41 10.33
C GLU A 681 -21.99 5.22 10.78
N LYS A 682 -22.57 4.02 10.86
CA LYS A 682 -21.92 2.83 11.40
C LYS A 682 -20.98 2.18 10.40
N THR A 683 -19.72 2.03 10.79
CA THR A 683 -18.65 1.48 9.97
C THR A 683 -18.24 0.07 10.40
N GLU A 684 -18.33 -0.26 11.69
CA GLU A 684 -17.96 -1.55 12.26
C GLU A 684 -19.10 -2.28 12.97
N CYS A 685 -18.86 -3.57 13.19
CA CYS A 685 -19.73 -4.42 13.99
C CYS A 685 -19.29 -4.38 15.45
N GLY A 686 -20.22 -4.43 16.41
CA GLY A 686 -19.89 -4.41 17.84
C GLY A 686 -18.87 -5.46 18.30
N LEU A 687 -18.71 -6.58 17.58
CA LEU A 687 -17.67 -7.59 17.86
C LEU A 687 -16.22 -7.06 17.73
N HIS A 688 -16.03 -5.94 17.02
CA HIS A 688 -14.74 -5.31 16.77
C HIS A 688 -14.61 -3.92 17.39
N GLU A 689 -15.62 -3.49 18.15
CA GLU A 689 -15.59 -2.27 18.94
C GLU A 689 -15.02 -2.53 20.35
N ASP A 690 -14.84 -1.48 21.14
CA ASP A 690 -14.36 -1.61 22.51
C ASP A 690 -15.38 -2.36 23.38
N TYR A 691 -14.98 -3.51 23.90
CA TYR A 691 -15.82 -4.41 24.68
C TYR A 691 -16.39 -3.72 25.93
N PHE A 692 -15.56 -3.01 26.70
CA PHE A 692 -15.98 -2.41 27.96
C PHE A 692 -16.97 -1.27 27.76
N LYS A 693 -16.78 -0.49 26.70
CA LYS A 693 -17.73 0.55 26.27
C LYS A 693 -19.09 -0.05 25.94
N MET A 694 -19.13 -1.11 25.13
CA MET A 694 -20.40 -1.75 24.76
C MET A 694 -21.10 -2.39 25.97
N LYS A 695 -20.34 -3.00 26.89
CA LYS A 695 -20.85 -3.58 28.13
C LYS A 695 -21.55 -2.52 28.98
N GLU A 696 -20.90 -1.37 29.15
CA GLU A 696 -21.43 -0.29 29.97
C GLU A 696 -22.68 0.33 29.33
N GLN A 697 -22.69 0.53 28.01
CA GLN A 697 -23.87 1.01 27.29
C GLN A 697 -25.08 0.08 27.47
N ALA A 698 -24.87 -1.23 27.33
CA ALA A 698 -25.92 -2.21 27.54
C ALA A 698 -26.43 -2.22 29.00
N ARG A 699 -25.52 -2.08 29.97
CA ARG A 699 -25.86 -1.98 31.40
C ARG A 699 -26.72 -0.75 31.69
N GLN A 700 -26.35 0.40 31.14
CA GLN A 700 -27.08 1.65 31.33
C GLN A 700 -28.47 1.60 30.70
N ALA A 701 -28.58 1.05 29.49
CA ALA A 701 -29.87 0.88 28.83
C ALA A 701 -30.81 -0.01 29.66
N LYS A 702 -30.31 -1.11 30.22
CA LYS A 702 -31.08 -2.00 31.09
C LYS A 702 -31.53 -1.32 32.39
N LEU A 703 -30.68 -0.48 32.99
CA LEU A 703 -31.05 0.31 34.17
C LEU A 703 -32.12 1.35 33.86
N GLN A 704 -32.03 1.99 32.69
CA GLN A 704 -33.01 2.97 32.25
C GLN A 704 -34.38 2.33 31.97
N GLU A 705 -34.40 1.14 31.37
CA GLU A 705 -35.62 0.35 31.17
C GLU A 705 -36.30 -0.02 32.49
N VAL A 706 -35.54 -0.55 33.47
CA VAL A 706 -36.06 -0.87 34.81
C VAL A 706 -36.59 0.38 35.52
N ALA A 707 -35.92 1.52 35.38
CA ALA A 707 -36.38 2.79 35.96
C ALA A 707 -37.68 3.29 35.32
N VAL A 708 -37.82 3.16 33.99
CA VAL A 708 -39.05 3.51 33.27
C VAL A 708 -40.19 2.58 33.67
N THR A 709 -39.97 1.26 33.71
CA THR A 709 -41.00 0.31 34.16
C THR A 709 -41.44 0.57 35.60
N ALA A 710 -40.50 0.88 36.50
CA ALA A 710 -40.81 1.26 37.88
C ALA A 710 -41.60 2.57 37.99
N ALA A 711 -41.31 3.56 37.14
CA ALA A 711 -42.04 4.82 37.09
C ALA A 711 -43.46 4.65 36.51
N THR A 712 -43.63 3.81 35.49
CA THR A 712 -44.94 3.52 34.88
C THR A 712 -45.85 2.75 35.84
N VAL A 713 -45.31 1.77 36.58
CA VAL A 713 -46.04 1.03 37.62
C VAL A 713 -46.36 1.94 38.83
N GLY A 714 -45.51 2.91 39.14
CA GLY A 714 -45.76 3.90 40.19
C GLY A 714 -46.91 4.86 39.88
N ILE A 715 -47.11 5.22 38.60
CA ILE A 715 -48.18 6.14 38.15
C ILE A 715 -49.56 5.44 38.08
N GLU A 716 -49.62 4.12 37.89
CA GLU A 716 -50.89 3.36 37.92
C GLU A 716 -51.37 3.03 39.35
N SER A 717 -50.58 3.35 40.38
CA SER A 717 -50.89 3.07 41.79
C SER A 717 -51.32 4.31 42.61
N THR A 718 -51.57 5.44 41.94
CA THR A 718 -52.16 6.67 42.49
C THR A 718 -53.42 7.03 41.73
#